data_AF-A0A1G9W5X9-F1
#
_entry.id   AF-A0A1G9W5X9-F1
#
_cell.length_a   1.000
_cell.length_b   1.000
_cell.length_c   1.000
_cell.angle_alpha   90.00
_cell.angle_beta   90.00
_cell.angle_gamma   90.00
#
_symmetry.space_group_name_H-M   'P 1'
#
loop_
_entity.id
_entity.type
_entity.pdbx_description
1 polymer ?
#
loop_
_entity_poly.entity_id
_entity_poly.type
_entity_poly.pdbx_seq_one_letter_code
_entity_poly.pdbx_strand_id
1 'polypeptide(L)'
;MTNHWNDIQHADVILAIGSNPAENHPISFKYVEKAIDKGAKLISVDPRFTRTSSKAQIYAQLRPGTDIAFMGGLINYTLENELFHKEYVLNYTNAAFIVDDNYDFDEGIFSGFSPETYSYDKKSWRYKTAADGQPLKDMSLQDPRCVYQLLKAHFAEYTPAKVCEVTGTAIQDYMAVARAFCETGRSDKAGTIMYAMGTTQHTYGTQNVRSYAMLQLLLGNVGIAGGGINALRGECNVQGSTDYALLFHILPGYMKSPEYDDVDLSTWLKNVTPVATDPKSANWWSNMPKYMVSLLKAFWGEHATAANDFGYDYLPKRSGNYSYIMLMERLQQGGFDGMFCMGTNPIVGGPDSLGIGRGLDKLKWMVSADLWETDTSVFWKRPGVNPKDIQTEVFNLPAASSVEKEGSISNSGRWAQWRYKAVEPPGHAESDAFIIDQLYRRLKNLYSQGGVFPEPIVNLAWNYGDGHEPDIEMVARETNGFFTRDVQIGGKLYKKGEQVPAFTALQDDGSTVSGNWLYCGSYTEEDGNKLKRRGQEDPTGLEMYPNWSWCWPVNRRILYNRASVDPDGRPWNPKKIVIAWNETTGRWDGDVPDGGWPPMNKPGGRYPFIMVAEGFGRLFSAGLADGPFPAHYEPMESPTENLFCKQQTNPAVRPPARLSDREKFPYIGTSYRVSEHWQAGSMTRNLPWLVELVPDMFVEMSEGLARWKGINNGDMVTISSERGAIEARALITSRIKPLRVGGRMIEQVGLPWHFGFAGLAKGDSANVLTAAVGCANTTIPEYKAFLCNIEKGGKKA
;
A
#
# COMPACT_ATOMS: atom_id res chain seq x y z
N MET A 1 1.85 -6.94 3.24
CA MET A 1 2.51 -8.21 2.94
C MET A 1 1.53 -9.33 3.20
N THR A 2 1.51 -10.32 2.32
CA THR A 2 0.80 -11.58 2.58
C THR A 2 1.52 -12.42 3.64
N ASN A 3 2.86 -12.30 3.69
CA ASN A 3 3.73 -12.99 4.63
C ASN A 3 4.34 -11.97 5.61
N HIS A 4 5.51 -12.27 6.21
CA HIS A 4 6.21 -11.40 7.15
C HIS A 4 7.73 -11.41 6.90
N TRP A 5 8.47 -10.55 7.60
CA TRP A 5 9.90 -10.33 7.37
C TRP A 5 10.73 -11.60 7.49
N ASN A 6 10.54 -12.36 8.57
CA ASN A 6 11.32 -13.55 8.84
C ASN A 6 11.11 -14.63 7.77
N ASP A 7 9.91 -14.74 7.21
CA ASP A 7 9.56 -15.76 6.23
C ASP A 7 10.34 -15.65 4.91
N ILE A 8 10.84 -14.45 4.58
CA ILE A 8 11.66 -14.20 3.37
C ILE A 8 12.87 -15.15 3.31
N GLN A 9 13.41 -15.56 4.45
CA GLN A 9 14.58 -16.46 4.52
C GLN A 9 14.32 -17.89 4.00
N HIS A 10 13.06 -18.23 3.74
CA HIS A 10 12.64 -19.52 3.22
C HIS A 10 12.38 -19.49 1.72
N ALA A 11 12.56 -18.34 1.05
CA ALA A 11 12.45 -18.24 -0.39
C ALA A 11 13.57 -19.01 -1.10
N ASP A 12 13.27 -19.61 -2.25
CA ASP A 12 14.27 -20.13 -3.19
C ASP A 12 14.69 -19.04 -4.20
N VAL A 13 13.78 -18.12 -4.52
CA VAL A 13 14.04 -16.97 -5.40
C VAL A 13 13.34 -15.73 -4.86
N ILE A 14 14.07 -14.63 -4.77
CA ILE A 14 13.58 -13.34 -4.29
C ILE A 14 13.65 -12.34 -5.44
N LEU A 15 12.50 -11.82 -5.87
CA LEU A 15 12.42 -10.76 -6.86
C LEU A 15 12.20 -9.41 -6.18
N ALA A 16 13.26 -8.62 -6.06
CA ALA A 16 13.20 -7.22 -5.66
C ALA A 16 12.97 -6.36 -6.92
N ILE A 17 11.71 -5.97 -7.17
CA ILE A 17 11.29 -5.11 -8.28
C ILE A 17 10.41 -3.98 -7.74
N GLY A 18 10.68 -2.74 -8.15
CA GLY A 18 10.04 -1.57 -7.57
C GLY A 18 10.34 -1.39 -6.07
N SER A 19 11.46 -1.95 -5.59
CA SER A 19 11.97 -1.79 -4.24
C SER A 19 13.51 -1.81 -4.19
N ASN A 20 14.05 -1.17 -3.16
CA ASN A 20 15.48 -1.19 -2.81
C ASN A 20 15.62 -1.55 -1.32
N PRO A 21 15.35 -2.80 -0.94
CA PRO A 21 15.22 -3.22 0.45
C PRO A 21 16.51 -3.09 1.26
N ALA A 22 17.69 -3.20 0.65
CA ALA A 22 18.96 -2.96 1.36
C ALA A 22 19.10 -1.51 1.86
N GLU A 23 18.42 -0.56 1.23
CA GLU A 23 18.44 0.85 1.66
C GLU A 23 17.23 1.24 2.48
N ASN A 24 16.03 0.84 2.03
CA ASN A 24 14.77 1.31 2.60
C ASN A 24 14.24 0.42 3.72
N HIS A 25 14.75 -0.80 3.82
CA HIS A 25 14.36 -1.79 4.84
C HIS A 25 15.59 -2.57 5.33
N PRO A 26 16.68 -1.89 5.72
CA PRO A 26 18.01 -2.51 5.83
C PRO A 26 18.05 -3.69 6.80
N ILE A 27 17.32 -3.63 7.92
CA ILE A 27 17.28 -4.72 8.90
C ILE A 27 16.57 -5.96 8.35
N SER A 28 15.52 -5.81 7.53
CA SER A 28 14.84 -6.97 6.96
C SER A 28 15.63 -7.61 5.84
N PHE A 29 16.60 -6.90 5.25
CA PHE A 29 17.54 -7.46 4.28
C PHE A 29 18.39 -8.60 4.86
N LYS A 30 18.54 -8.68 6.19
CA LYS A 30 19.11 -9.86 6.87
C LYS A 30 18.43 -11.17 6.46
N TYR A 31 17.11 -11.17 6.27
CA TYR A 31 16.39 -12.39 5.87
C TYR A 31 16.59 -12.72 4.40
N VAL A 32 16.86 -11.72 3.56
CA VAL A 32 17.31 -11.93 2.18
C VAL A 32 18.69 -12.57 2.17
N GLU A 33 19.63 -12.07 2.97
CA GLU A 33 20.98 -12.65 3.10
C GLU A 33 20.92 -14.09 3.63
N LYS A 34 20.10 -14.36 4.66
CA LYS A 34 19.85 -15.73 5.13
C LYS A 34 19.30 -16.66 4.04
N ALA A 35 18.45 -16.15 3.14
CA ALA A 35 17.97 -16.95 2.01
C ALA A 35 19.10 -17.25 1.02
N ILE A 36 19.92 -16.25 0.70
CA ILE A 36 21.11 -16.39 -0.17
C ILE A 36 22.08 -17.42 0.41
N ASP A 37 22.35 -17.39 1.72
CA ASP A 37 23.20 -18.36 2.40
C ASP A 37 22.68 -19.80 2.27
N LYS A 38 21.35 -19.98 2.13
CA LYS A 38 20.69 -21.27 1.85
C LYS A 38 20.62 -21.62 0.35
N GLY A 39 21.22 -20.79 -0.51
CA GLY A 39 21.27 -20.99 -1.96
C GLY A 39 20.16 -20.28 -2.75
N ALA A 40 19.40 -19.38 -2.14
CA ALA A 40 18.40 -18.60 -2.86
C ALA A 40 19.03 -17.60 -3.83
N LYS A 41 18.34 -17.30 -4.93
CA LYS A 41 18.75 -16.24 -5.86
C LYS A 41 18.00 -14.95 -5.53
N LEU A 42 18.73 -13.89 -5.21
CA LEU A 42 18.22 -12.51 -5.21
C LEU A 42 18.33 -11.94 -6.63
N ILE A 43 17.19 -11.47 -7.13
CA ILE A 43 17.04 -10.75 -8.38
C ILE A 43 16.70 -9.29 -8.05
N SER A 44 17.49 -8.36 -8.58
CA SER A 44 17.22 -6.92 -8.51
C SER A 44 16.82 -6.42 -9.89
N VAL A 45 15.58 -5.92 -10.02
CA VAL A 45 15.10 -5.28 -11.24
C VAL A 45 14.81 -3.82 -10.92
N ASP A 46 15.71 -2.92 -11.33
CA ASP A 46 15.68 -1.50 -10.96
C ASP A 46 16.35 -0.65 -12.08
N PRO A 47 15.83 0.56 -12.39
CA PRO A 47 16.48 1.47 -13.34
C PRO A 47 17.93 1.83 -12.99
N ARG A 48 18.33 1.67 -11.73
CA ARG A 48 19.66 1.98 -11.20
C ARG A 48 20.28 0.74 -10.58
N PHE A 49 21.61 0.70 -10.58
CA PHE A 49 22.36 -0.25 -9.77
C PHE A 49 22.44 0.27 -8.33
N THR A 50 21.67 -0.34 -7.43
CA THR A 50 21.48 0.10 -6.04
C THR A 50 22.35 -0.69 -5.05
N ARG A 51 22.30 -0.36 -3.75
CA ARG A 51 22.91 -1.22 -2.72
C ARG A 51 22.26 -2.62 -2.69
N THR A 52 20.98 -2.75 -3.03
CA THR A 52 20.35 -4.07 -3.22
C THR A 52 20.96 -4.80 -4.40
N SER A 53 21.14 -4.12 -5.54
CA SER A 53 21.72 -4.71 -6.76
C SER A 53 23.15 -5.23 -6.52
N SER A 54 23.92 -4.59 -5.63
CA SER A 54 25.27 -5.04 -5.25
C SER A 54 25.31 -6.41 -4.57
N LYS A 55 24.18 -6.88 -4.04
CA LYS A 55 24.02 -8.18 -3.36
C LYS A 55 23.28 -9.21 -4.21
N ALA A 56 22.76 -8.82 -5.36
CA ALA A 56 21.92 -9.67 -6.19
C ALA A 56 22.77 -10.61 -7.06
N GLN A 57 22.30 -11.85 -7.23
CA GLN A 57 22.87 -12.79 -8.20
C GLN A 57 22.50 -12.39 -9.64
N ILE A 58 21.36 -11.71 -9.82
CA ILE A 58 20.89 -11.21 -11.11
C ILE A 58 20.48 -9.75 -10.95
N TYR A 59 21.04 -8.86 -11.77
CA TYR A 59 20.57 -7.49 -11.92
C TYR A 59 20.05 -7.28 -13.33
N ALA A 60 18.85 -6.74 -13.46
CA ALA A 60 18.26 -6.36 -14.73
C ALA A 60 17.85 -4.88 -14.67
N GLN A 61 18.42 -4.06 -15.55
CA GLN A 61 18.02 -2.66 -15.68
C GLN A 61 16.66 -2.57 -16.39
N LEU A 62 15.77 -1.71 -15.91
CA LEU A 62 14.45 -1.50 -16.51
C LEU A 62 14.15 0.01 -16.61
N ARG A 63 13.46 0.47 -17.65
CA ARG A 63 13.03 1.85 -17.77
C ARG A 63 11.94 2.19 -16.74
N PRO A 64 12.04 3.30 -15.98
CA PRO A 64 10.97 3.69 -15.07
C PRO A 64 9.61 3.76 -15.79
N GLY A 65 8.60 3.10 -15.21
CA GLY A 65 7.25 3.04 -15.77
C GLY A 65 6.99 1.87 -16.73
N THR A 66 7.89 0.90 -16.86
CA THR A 66 7.71 -0.25 -17.78
C THR A 66 7.54 -1.59 -17.05
N ASP A 67 7.21 -1.56 -15.76
CA ASP A 67 7.04 -2.75 -14.92
C ASP A 67 5.97 -3.70 -15.47
N ILE A 68 4.82 -3.22 -15.97
CA ILE A 68 3.79 -4.08 -16.60
C ILE A 68 4.33 -4.78 -17.85
N ALA A 69 5.12 -4.11 -18.70
CA ALA A 69 5.74 -4.75 -19.85
C ALA A 69 6.65 -5.90 -19.40
N PHE A 70 7.51 -5.65 -18.41
CA PHE A 70 8.42 -6.64 -17.84
C PHE A 70 7.66 -7.84 -17.27
N MET A 71 6.66 -7.60 -16.42
CA MET A 71 5.90 -8.65 -15.75
C MET A 71 4.93 -9.38 -16.69
N GLY A 72 4.33 -8.66 -17.64
CA GLY A 72 3.51 -9.25 -18.70
C GLY A 72 4.31 -10.26 -19.52
N GLY A 73 5.59 -9.97 -19.77
CA GLY A 73 6.49 -10.94 -20.37
C GLY A 73 6.79 -12.15 -19.49
N LEU A 74 6.92 -11.98 -18.16
CA LEU A 74 7.10 -13.12 -17.26
C LEU A 74 5.85 -14.00 -17.21
N ILE A 75 4.67 -13.38 -17.28
CA ILE A 75 3.39 -14.10 -17.38
C ILE A 75 3.34 -14.86 -18.71
N ASN A 76 3.64 -14.21 -19.84
CA ASN A 76 3.72 -14.84 -21.15
C ASN A 76 4.70 -16.04 -21.13
N TYR A 77 5.92 -15.83 -20.63
CA TYR A 77 6.94 -16.87 -20.53
C TYR A 77 6.47 -18.06 -19.66
N THR A 78 5.79 -17.78 -18.55
CA THR A 78 5.23 -18.82 -17.67
C THR A 78 4.16 -19.66 -18.40
N LEU A 79 3.29 -19.01 -19.17
CA LEU A 79 2.20 -19.67 -19.88
C LEU A 79 2.70 -20.47 -21.09
N GLU A 80 3.58 -19.89 -21.91
CA GLU A 80 4.12 -20.53 -23.12
C GLU A 80 5.02 -21.75 -22.82
N ASN A 81 5.67 -21.76 -21.64
CA ASN A 81 6.53 -22.86 -21.21
C ASN A 81 5.85 -23.79 -20.19
N GLU A 82 4.54 -23.63 -19.95
CA GLU A 82 3.76 -24.43 -18.98
C GLU A 82 4.38 -24.50 -17.57
N LEU A 83 5.01 -23.40 -17.12
CA LEU A 83 5.70 -23.33 -15.83
C LEU A 83 4.78 -22.97 -14.66
N PHE A 84 3.47 -22.84 -14.88
CA PHE A 84 2.51 -22.53 -13.82
C PHE A 84 2.16 -23.76 -12.98
N HIS A 85 1.83 -23.56 -11.71
CA HIS A 85 1.37 -24.63 -10.83
C HIS A 85 -0.07 -25.03 -11.18
N LYS A 86 -0.24 -25.95 -12.12
CA LYS A 86 -1.55 -26.32 -12.70
C LYS A 86 -2.66 -26.62 -11.67
N GLU A 87 -2.37 -27.46 -10.66
CA GLU A 87 -3.38 -27.84 -9.66
C GLU A 87 -3.81 -26.66 -8.77
N TYR A 88 -2.86 -25.83 -8.32
CA TYR A 88 -3.12 -24.57 -7.61
C TYR A 88 -3.99 -23.64 -8.46
N VAL A 89 -3.59 -23.42 -9.72
CA VAL A 89 -4.31 -22.50 -10.63
C VAL A 89 -5.75 -22.94 -10.83
N LEU A 90 -5.98 -24.23 -11.08
CA LEU A 90 -7.33 -24.79 -11.29
C LEU A 90 -8.21 -24.69 -10.04
N ASN A 91 -7.65 -24.98 -8.86
CA ASN A 91 -8.45 -25.10 -7.65
C ASN A 91 -8.61 -23.79 -6.86
N TYR A 92 -7.65 -22.88 -6.95
CA TYR A 92 -7.56 -21.71 -6.06
C TYR A 92 -7.61 -20.37 -6.78
N THR A 93 -7.63 -20.36 -8.11
CA THR A 93 -7.82 -19.13 -8.89
C THR A 93 -9.09 -19.18 -9.73
N ASN A 94 -9.49 -18.03 -10.27
CA ASN A 94 -10.61 -17.95 -11.20
C ASN A 94 -10.25 -18.33 -12.65
N ALA A 95 -9.13 -19.01 -12.90
CA ALA A 95 -8.66 -19.38 -14.24
C ALA A 95 -9.72 -20.10 -15.10
N ALA A 96 -10.50 -20.99 -14.49
CA ALA A 96 -11.54 -21.76 -15.18
C ALA A 96 -12.84 -20.98 -15.43
N PHE A 97 -13.01 -19.79 -14.84
CA PHE A 97 -14.29 -19.08 -14.88
C PHE A 97 -14.52 -18.50 -16.27
N ILE A 98 -15.75 -18.59 -16.78
CA ILE A 98 -16.11 -18.13 -18.13
C ILE A 98 -16.57 -16.67 -18.08
N VAL A 99 -15.94 -15.80 -18.87
CA VAL A 99 -16.23 -14.36 -18.95
C VAL A 99 -17.34 -14.06 -19.97
N ASP A 100 -18.14 -13.02 -19.72
CA ASP A 100 -19.21 -12.51 -20.61
C ASP A 100 -18.69 -12.30 -22.04
N ASP A 101 -19.51 -12.60 -23.05
CA ASP A 101 -19.09 -12.55 -24.47
C ASP A 101 -18.76 -11.12 -24.94
N ASN A 102 -19.29 -10.10 -24.27
CA ASN A 102 -19.05 -8.70 -24.63
C ASN A 102 -17.77 -8.13 -24.00
N TYR A 103 -17.03 -8.91 -23.21
CA TYR A 103 -15.69 -8.51 -22.78
C TYR A 103 -14.74 -8.53 -23.97
N ASP A 104 -14.05 -7.43 -24.19
CA ASP A 104 -13.08 -7.27 -25.26
C ASP A 104 -11.92 -6.37 -24.82
N PHE A 105 -10.80 -6.48 -25.54
CA PHE A 105 -9.62 -5.64 -25.40
C PHE A 105 -9.01 -5.42 -26.78
N ASP A 106 -9.06 -4.18 -27.27
CA ASP A 106 -8.59 -3.80 -28.60
C ASP A 106 -7.68 -2.57 -28.49
N GLU A 107 -6.48 -2.65 -29.04
CA GLU A 107 -5.53 -1.53 -29.15
C GLU A 107 -5.30 -0.73 -27.85
N GLY A 108 -5.30 -1.43 -26.71
CA GLY A 108 -5.09 -0.80 -25.39
C GLY A 108 -6.36 -0.25 -24.75
N ILE A 109 -7.55 -0.57 -25.25
CA ILE A 109 -8.83 -0.15 -24.68
C ILE A 109 -9.68 -1.38 -24.38
N PHE A 110 -10.17 -1.49 -23.15
CA PHE A 110 -11.14 -2.53 -22.78
C PHE A 110 -12.55 -2.16 -23.25
N SER A 111 -13.45 -3.13 -23.38
CA SER A 111 -14.85 -2.81 -23.68
C SER A 111 -15.49 -1.93 -22.59
N GLY A 112 -16.25 -0.92 -23.01
CA GLY A 112 -16.97 0.00 -22.13
C GLY A 112 -16.32 1.37 -21.88
N PHE A 113 -15.23 1.73 -22.56
CA PHE A 113 -14.56 3.03 -22.36
C PHE A 113 -15.39 4.24 -22.81
N SER A 114 -15.37 5.33 -22.02
CA SER A 114 -15.83 6.66 -22.43
C SER A 114 -14.66 7.66 -22.34
N PRO A 115 -14.27 8.28 -23.48
CA PRO A 115 -13.24 9.32 -23.49
C PRO A 115 -13.70 10.63 -22.83
N GLU A 116 -15.00 10.90 -22.72
CA GLU A 116 -15.54 12.10 -22.09
C GLU A 116 -15.31 12.09 -20.57
N THR A 117 -15.51 10.93 -19.95
CA THR A 117 -15.42 10.75 -18.50
C THR A 117 -14.12 10.13 -18.03
N TYR A 118 -13.26 9.66 -18.94
CA TYR A 118 -12.03 8.91 -18.63
C TYR A 118 -12.34 7.71 -17.72
N SER A 119 -13.39 6.96 -18.06
CA SER A 119 -13.85 5.83 -17.26
C SER A 119 -14.45 4.71 -18.11
N TYR A 120 -14.69 3.57 -17.49
CA TYR A 120 -15.26 2.39 -18.13
C TYR A 120 -16.62 2.00 -17.52
N ASP A 121 -17.61 1.68 -18.36
CA ASP A 121 -18.75 0.84 -17.97
C ASP A 121 -18.29 -0.61 -17.89
N LYS A 122 -18.28 -1.17 -16.68
CA LYS A 122 -17.71 -2.49 -16.38
C LYS A 122 -18.70 -3.65 -16.55
N LYS A 123 -19.88 -3.43 -17.14
CA LYS A 123 -20.92 -4.46 -17.31
C LYS A 123 -20.45 -5.72 -18.01
N SER A 124 -19.55 -5.60 -18.99
CA SER A 124 -18.96 -6.74 -19.71
C SER A 124 -17.88 -7.46 -18.90
N TRP A 125 -17.32 -6.86 -17.86
CA TRP A 125 -16.20 -7.43 -17.08
C TRP A 125 -16.72 -8.37 -15.99
N ARG A 126 -17.65 -9.25 -16.32
CA ARG A 126 -18.29 -10.19 -15.39
C ARG A 126 -18.15 -11.62 -15.88
N TYR A 127 -18.34 -12.56 -14.97
CA TYR A 127 -18.46 -13.97 -15.34
C TYR A 127 -19.87 -14.24 -15.88
N LYS A 128 -19.98 -15.18 -16.81
CA LYS A 128 -21.25 -15.85 -17.09
C LYS A 128 -21.63 -16.66 -15.85
N THR A 129 -22.90 -16.64 -15.49
CA THR A 129 -23.41 -17.37 -14.33
C THR A 129 -24.45 -18.41 -14.75
N ALA A 130 -24.53 -19.51 -14.01
CA ALA A 130 -25.66 -20.43 -14.08
C ALA A 130 -26.93 -19.78 -13.50
N ALA A 131 -28.06 -20.49 -13.59
CA ALA A 131 -29.36 -20.02 -13.09
C ALA A 131 -29.38 -19.73 -11.58
N ASP A 132 -28.49 -20.39 -10.82
CA ASP A 132 -28.31 -20.18 -9.37
C ASP A 132 -27.33 -19.04 -9.03
N GLY A 133 -26.82 -18.33 -10.03
CA GLY A 133 -25.89 -17.21 -9.87
C GLY A 133 -24.43 -17.62 -9.68
N GLN A 134 -24.10 -18.92 -9.68
CA GLN A 134 -22.70 -19.36 -9.62
C GLN A 134 -21.98 -19.12 -10.96
N PRO A 135 -20.71 -18.66 -10.96
CA PRO A 135 -19.93 -18.53 -12.19
C PRO A 135 -19.81 -19.88 -12.93
N LEU A 136 -20.03 -19.88 -14.24
CA LEU A 136 -19.73 -21.02 -15.09
C LEU A 136 -18.22 -21.25 -15.15
N LYS A 137 -17.81 -22.53 -15.16
CA LYS A 137 -16.39 -22.92 -15.12
C LYS A 137 -16.11 -24.00 -16.16
N ASP A 138 -15.00 -23.87 -16.88
CA ASP A 138 -14.40 -24.94 -17.68
C ASP A 138 -13.07 -25.40 -17.04
N MET A 139 -13.12 -26.56 -16.37
CA MET A 139 -11.95 -27.12 -15.69
C MET A 139 -10.91 -27.69 -16.66
N SER A 140 -11.24 -27.85 -17.95
CA SER A 140 -10.26 -28.25 -18.98
C SER A 140 -9.39 -27.08 -19.47
N LEU A 141 -9.80 -25.84 -19.14
CA LEU A 141 -9.19 -24.59 -19.60
C LEU A 141 -9.15 -24.45 -21.13
N GLN A 142 -10.07 -25.07 -21.85
CA GLN A 142 -10.12 -25.03 -23.32
C GLN A 142 -11.16 -24.04 -23.85
N ASP A 143 -12.16 -23.68 -23.05
CA ASP A 143 -13.16 -22.68 -23.43
C ASP A 143 -12.46 -21.34 -23.74
N PRO A 144 -12.64 -20.76 -24.93
CA PRO A 144 -11.94 -19.55 -25.36
C PRO A 144 -12.27 -18.32 -24.49
N ARG A 145 -13.36 -18.39 -23.71
CA ARG A 145 -13.80 -17.34 -22.80
C ARG A 145 -13.47 -17.65 -21.34
N CYS A 146 -12.83 -18.78 -21.03
CA CYS A 146 -12.30 -18.96 -19.68
C CYS A 146 -11.17 -17.94 -19.42
N VAL A 147 -11.05 -17.48 -18.18
CA VAL A 147 -10.04 -16.48 -17.77
C VAL A 147 -8.63 -16.88 -18.20
N TYR A 148 -8.30 -18.17 -18.16
CA TYR A 148 -6.99 -18.67 -18.61
C TYR A 148 -6.72 -18.39 -20.09
N GLN A 149 -7.66 -18.69 -20.98
CA GLN A 149 -7.48 -18.45 -22.42
C GLN A 149 -7.43 -16.95 -22.74
N LEU A 150 -8.28 -16.15 -22.09
CA LEU A 150 -8.25 -14.69 -22.25
C LEU A 150 -6.93 -14.08 -21.73
N LEU A 151 -6.42 -14.59 -20.61
CA LEU A 151 -5.13 -14.19 -20.07
C LEU A 151 -3.98 -14.51 -21.04
N LYS A 152 -4.00 -15.72 -21.62
CA LYS A 152 -3.00 -16.15 -22.61
C LYS A 152 -3.03 -15.25 -23.85
N ALA A 153 -4.21 -14.93 -24.37
CA ALA A 153 -4.39 -14.01 -25.49
C ALA A 153 -3.90 -12.60 -25.14
N HIS A 154 -4.27 -12.06 -23.97
CA HIS A 154 -3.92 -10.70 -23.52
C HIS A 154 -2.42 -10.46 -23.43
N PHE A 155 -1.65 -11.46 -22.98
CA PHE A 155 -0.20 -11.35 -22.84
C PHE A 155 0.58 -11.95 -24.02
N ALA A 156 -0.07 -12.37 -25.10
CA ALA A 156 0.59 -13.03 -26.24
C ALA A 156 1.68 -12.15 -26.89
N GLU A 157 1.45 -10.84 -26.97
CA GLU A 157 2.39 -9.89 -27.61
C GLU A 157 3.58 -9.51 -26.71
N TYR A 158 3.56 -9.87 -25.43
CA TYR A 158 4.61 -9.58 -24.46
C TYR A 158 5.79 -10.56 -24.58
N THR A 159 6.26 -10.76 -25.82
CA THR A 159 7.42 -11.62 -26.10
C THR A 159 8.70 -11.03 -25.48
N PRO A 160 9.70 -11.86 -25.13
CA PRO A 160 10.96 -11.36 -24.56
C PRO A 160 11.62 -10.25 -25.39
N ALA A 161 11.58 -10.36 -26.73
CA ALA A 161 12.14 -9.36 -27.62
C ALA A 161 11.39 -8.02 -27.53
N LYS A 162 10.05 -8.05 -27.58
CA LYS A 162 9.21 -6.85 -27.49
C LYS A 162 9.32 -6.18 -26.11
N VAL A 163 9.34 -6.98 -25.06
CA VAL A 163 9.54 -6.50 -23.68
C VAL A 163 10.87 -5.77 -23.56
N CYS A 164 11.97 -6.37 -24.03
CA CYS A 164 13.29 -5.73 -23.98
C CYS A 164 13.37 -4.45 -24.83
N GLU A 165 12.63 -4.37 -25.94
CA GLU A 165 12.52 -3.16 -26.75
C GLU A 165 11.82 -2.00 -25.99
N VAL A 166 10.80 -2.31 -25.19
CA VAL A 166 10.02 -1.32 -24.41
C VAL A 166 10.73 -0.91 -23.12
N THR A 167 11.25 -1.90 -22.38
CA THR A 167 11.87 -1.69 -21.07
C THR A 167 13.31 -1.21 -21.19
N GLY A 168 13.97 -1.44 -22.32
CA GLY A 168 15.41 -1.25 -22.49
C GLY A 168 16.27 -2.25 -21.71
N THR A 169 15.66 -3.29 -21.12
CA THR A 169 16.38 -4.38 -20.46
C THR A 169 17.13 -5.19 -21.50
N ALA A 170 18.37 -5.58 -21.18
CA ALA A 170 19.10 -6.45 -22.09
C ALA A 170 18.51 -7.87 -22.07
N ILE A 171 18.34 -8.47 -23.26
CA ILE A 171 17.61 -9.74 -23.42
C ILE A 171 18.19 -10.88 -22.58
N GLN A 172 19.52 -10.95 -22.44
CA GLN A 172 20.16 -11.98 -21.62
C GLN A 172 19.83 -11.83 -20.13
N ASP A 173 19.70 -10.60 -19.63
CA ASP A 173 19.38 -10.31 -18.23
C ASP A 173 17.91 -10.63 -17.98
N TYR A 174 17.03 -10.19 -18.88
CA TYR A 174 15.61 -10.53 -18.84
C TYR A 174 15.37 -12.04 -18.83
N MET A 175 16.04 -12.77 -19.73
CA MET A 175 15.92 -14.23 -19.78
C MET A 175 16.53 -14.93 -18.56
N ALA A 176 17.55 -14.35 -17.92
CA ALA A 176 18.06 -14.85 -16.65
C ALA A 176 17.01 -14.70 -15.53
N VAL A 177 16.32 -13.55 -15.48
CA VAL A 177 15.20 -13.33 -14.56
C VAL A 177 14.06 -14.31 -14.84
N ALA A 178 13.62 -14.44 -16.08
CA ALA A 178 12.52 -15.32 -16.46
C ALA A 178 12.78 -16.78 -16.10
N ARG A 179 13.97 -17.31 -16.42
CA ARG A 179 14.35 -18.67 -16.03
C ARG A 179 14.39 -18.85 -14.52
N ALA A 180 14.99 -17.91 -13.79
CA ALA A 180 15.16 -18.04 -12.35
C ALA A 180 13.82 -17.90 -11.60
N PHE A 181 12.98 -16.92 -11.92
CA PHE A 181 11.77 -16.68 -11.15
C PHE A 181 10.63 -17.64 -11.51
N CYS A 182 10.42 -17.93 -12.79
CA CYS A 182 9.34 -18.81 -13.24
C CYS A 182 9.56 -20.28 -12.85
N GLU A 183 10.79 -20.70 -12.50
CA GLU A 183 11.05 -22.06 -11.97
C GLU A 183 10.35 -22.33 -10.64
N THR A 184 9.91 -21.28 -9.94
CA THR A 184 9.19 -21.37 -8.66
C THR A 184 7.74 -21.81 -8.80
N GLY A 185 7.23 -22.04 -10.02
CA GLY A 185 5.93 -22.67 -10.23
C GLY A 185 5.90 -24.16 -9.83
N ARG A 186 7.05 -24.75 -9.51
CA ARG A 186 7.15 -26.08 -8.90
C ARG A 186 6.70 -26.04 -7.43
N SER A 187 5.93 -27.02 -7.01
CA SER A 187 5.43 -27.14 -5.63
C SER A 187 6.51 -27.25 -4.55
N ASP A 188 7.72 -27.69 -4.90
CA ASP A 188 8.85 -27.81 -3.98
C ASP A 188 9.74 -26.56 -3.89
N LYS A 189 9.38 -25.50 -4.62
CA LYS A 189 10.08 -24.21 -4.68
C LYS A 189 9.18 -23.07 -4.19
N ALA A 190 9.80 -21.99 -3.72
CA ALA A 190 9.09 -20.78 -3.30
C ALA A 190 9.71 -19.53 -3.92
N GLY A 191 8.89 -18.75 -4.61
CA GLY A 191 9.26 -17.43 -5.12
C GLY A 191 8.56 -16.32 -4.35
N THR A 192 9.29 -15.29 -3.92
CA THR A 192 8.69 -14.10 -3.29
C THR A 192 8.98 -12.84 -4.08
N ILE A 193 7.97 -11.96 -4.20
CA ILE A 193 8.14 -10.63 -4.78
C ILE A 193 8.19 -9.60 -3.67
N MET A 194 9.29 -8.87 -3.59
CA MET A 194 9.50 -7.75 -2.68
C MET A 194 9.34 -6.44 -3.46
N TYR A 195 8.34 -5.64 -3.10
CA TYR A 195 8.10 -4.36 -3.75
C TYR A 195 7.66 -3.28 -2.77
N ALA A 196 7.82 -2.01 -3.15
CA ALA A 196 7.37 -0.86 -2.37
C ALA A 196 6.87 0.25 -3.32
N MET A 197 7.46 1.45 -3.22
CA MET A 197 6.98 2.65 -3.91
C MET A 197 7.46 2.76 -5.35
N GLY A 198 8.48 1.99 -5.76
CA GLY A 198 8.87 1.92 -7.17
C GLY A 198 7.74 1.37 -8.04
N THR A 199 6.92 0.50 -7.48
CA THR A 199 5.76 -0.13 -8.15
C THR A 199 4.50 0.74 -8.12
N THR A 200 4.25 1.46 -7.02
CA THR A 200 2.92 2.05 -6.75
C THR A 200 2.75 3.49 -7.19
N GLN A 201 3.83 4.19 -7.49
CA GLN A 201 3.82 5.64 -7.79
C GLN A 201 3.88 5.92 -9.29
N HIS A 202 2.87 5.38 -9.98
CA HIS A 202 2.61 5.55 -11.41
C HIS A 202 1.10 5.71 -11.60
N THR A 203 0.69 6.26 -12.74
CA THR A 203 -0.71 6.37 -13.17
C THR A 203 -1.44 5.02 -13.30
N TYR A 204 -0.71 3.92 -13.30
CA TYR A 204 -1.18 2.52 -13.32
C TYR A 204 -0.55 1.68 -12.19
N GLY A 205 -0.16 2.31 -11.08
CA GLY A 205 0.52 1.62 -9.97
C GLY A 205 -0.25 0.43 -9.38
N THR A 206 -1.59 0.48 -9.38
CA THR A 206 -2.43 -0.66 -8.97
C THR A 206 -2.31 -1.83 -9.95
N GLN A 207 -2.20 -1.57 -11.25
CA GLN A 207 -2.03 -2.60 -12.27
C GLN A 207 -0.62 -3.22 -12.24
N ASN A 208 0.42 -2.44 -11.89
CA ASN A 208 1.74 -3.02 -11.59
C ASN A 208 1.62 -4.09 -10.48
N VAL A 209 1.01 -3.75 -9.34
CA VAL A 209 0.80 -4.71 -8.24
C VAL A 209 -0.04 -5.92 -8.67
N ARG A 210 -1.05 -5.70 -9.52
CA ARG A 210 -1.88 -6.78 -10.06
C ARG A 210 -1.08 -7.76 -10.91
N SER A 211 -0.18 -7.28 -11.76
CA SER A 211 0.69 -8.16 -12.55
C SER A 211 1.56 -9.05 -11.64
N TYR A 212 2.02 -8.53 -10.51
CA TYR A 212 2.81 -9.29 -9.53
C TYR A 212 1.95 -10.37 -8.87
N ALA A 213 0.73 -10.02 -8.49
CA ALA A 213 -0.22 -10.96 -7.91
C ALA A 213 -0.63 -12.06 -8.88
N MET A 214 -0.85 -11.72 -10.15
CA MET A 214 -1.18 -12.69 -11.19
C MET A 214 -0.05 -13.69 -11.40
N LEU A 215 1.20 -13.22 -11.50
CA LEU A 215 2.35 -14.11 -11.61
C LEU A 215 2.47 -15.03 -10.39
N GLN A 216 2.35 -14.50 -9.17
CA GLN A 216 2.43 -15.31 -7.95
C GLN A 216 1.30 -16.34 -7.82
N LEU A 217 0.09 -16.02 -8.30
CA LEU A 217 -1.03 -16.97 -8.37
C LEU A 217 -0.79 -18.06 -9.41
N LEU A 218 -0.25 -17.71 -10.60
CA LEU A 218 0.11 -18.69 -11.63
C LEU A 218 1.20 -19.65 -11.11
N LEU A 219 2.19 -19.14 -10.39
CA LEU A 219 3.28 -19.93 -9.84
C LEU A 219 2.90 -20.65 -8.52
N GLY A 220 1.68 -20.49 -8.01
CA GLY A 220 1.27 -21.14 -6.76
C GLY A 220 2.01 -20.65 -5.51
N ASN A 221 2.62 -19.46 -5.56
CA ASN A 221 3.47 -18.93 -4.50
C ASN A 221 2.68 -18.20 -3.39
N VAL A 222 1.37 -17.99 -3.51
CA VAL A 222 0.58 -17.29 -2.48
C VAL A 222 0.11 -18.26 -1.40
N GLY A 223 0.41 -17.94 -0.14
CA GLY A 223 0.02 -18.72 1.04
C GLY A 223 1.10 -19.67 1.57
N ILE A 224 2.19 -19.89 0.82
CA ILE A 224 3.31 -20.75 1.22
C ILE A 224 4.41 -19.97 1.96
N ALA A 225 5.25 -20.68 2.72
CA ALA A 225 6.45 -20.11 3.33
C ALA A 225 7.53 -19.80 2.29
N GLY A 226 8.20 -18.66 2.43
CA GLY A 226 9.18 -18.15 1.47
C GLY A 226 8.56 -17.60 0.18
N GLY A 227 7.23 -17.57 0.10
CA GLY A 227 6.50 -17.13 -1.09
C GLY A 227 5.88 -15.74 -0.94
N GLY A 228 4.70 -15.60 -1.50
CA GLY A 228 3.79 -14.49 -1.27
C GLY A 228 4.20 -13.20 -1.94
N ILE A 229 3.46 -12.15 -1.61
CA ILE A 229 3.67 -10.80 -2.10
C ILE A 229 4.05 -9.94 -0.89
N ASN A 230 5.34 -9.69 -0.78
CA ASN A 230 5.91 -8.85 0.25
C ASN A 230 5.90 -7.39 -0.21
N ALA A 231 4.70 -6.80 -0.17
CA ALA A 231 4.49 -5.36 -0.27
C ALA A 231 5.05 -4.66 0.98
N LEU A 232 6.28 -4.17 0.87
CA LEU A 232 7.06 -3.59 1.96
C LEU A 232 6.51 -2.20 2.31
N ARG A 233 5.90 -2.07 3.48
CA ARG A 233 5.33 -0.79 3.95
C ARG A 233 6.45 0.18 4.30
N GLY A 234 6.17 1.48 4.12
CA GLY A 234 7.11 2.58 4.37
C GLY A 234 7.23 2.91 5.85
N GLU A 235 6.42 3.85 6.34
CA GLU A 235 6.43 4.27 7.76
C GLU A 235 6.27 3.11 8.74
N CYS A 236 6.85 3.30 9.92
CA CYS A 236 6.80 2.34 11.01
C CYS A 236 5.37 1.88 11.36
N ASN A 237 4.38 2.75 11.16
CA ASN A 237 2.97 2.48 11.43
C ASN A 237 2.03 2.79 10.26
N VAL A 238 2.50 2.88 9.00
CA VAL A 238 1.57 3.12 7.87
C VAL A 238 0.54 2.00 7.73
N GLN A 239 0.90 0.78 8.14
CA GLN A 239 -0.06 -0.32 8.23
C GLN A 239 -1.15 0.02 9.25
N GLY A 240 -0.78 0.38 10.49
CA GLY A 240 -1.73 0.76 11.53
C GLY A 240 -2.57 1.98 11.14
N SER A 241 -1.97 3.07 10.68
CA SER A 241 -2.75 4.25 10.27
C SER A 241 -3.74 3.96 9.13
N THR A 242 -3.42 3.01 8.25
CA THR A 242 -4.37 2.51 7.24
C THR A 242 -5.45 1.63 7.89
N ASP A 243 -5.08 0.75 8.83
CA ASP A 243 -6.03 -0.08 9.58
C ASP A 243 -7.04 0.76 10.37
N TYR A 244 -6.61 1.90 10.91
CA TYR A 244 -7.44 2.89 11.62
C TYR A 244 -8.00 3.98 10.69
N ALA A 245 -7.89 3.80 9.38
CA ALA A 245 -8.54 4.62 8.36
C ALA A 245 -8.24 6.12 8.40
N LEU A 246 -6.96 6.49 8.53
CA LEU A 246 -6.51 7.85 8.22
C LEU A 246 -6.45 8.09 6.69
N LEU A 247 -7.54 7.76 6.00
CA LEU A 247 -7.75 7.87 4.55
C LEU A 247 -9.23 8.20 4.29
N PHE A 248 -9.50 9.07 3.32
CA PHE A 248 -10.83 9.66 3.10
C PHE A 248 -11.96 8.68 2.73
N HIS A 249 -11.64 7.46 2.26
CA HIS A 249 -12.60 6.54 1.64
C HIS A 249 -12.93 5.32 2.50
N ILE A 250 -12.38 5.24 3.71
CA ILE A 250 -12.55 4.10 4.62
C ILE A 250 -12.80 4.55 6.06
N LEU A 251 -13.32 3.62 6.86
CA LEU A 251 -13.45 3.64 8.32
C LEU A 251 -12.56 2.53 8.91
N PRO A 252 -12.25 2.56 10.23
CA PRO A 252 -11.41 1.56 10.87
C PRO A 252 -11.80 0.11 10.52
N GLY A 253 -10.80 -0.72 10.26
CA GLY A 253 -11.02 -2.09 9.80
C GLY A 253 -11.40 -2.20 8.32
N TYR A 254 -11.00 -1.22 7.49
CA TYR A 254 -11.21 -1.21 6.02
C TYR A 254 -12.68 -1.23 5.58
N MET A 255 -13.60 -0.81 6.44
CA MET A 255 -15.00 -0.59 6.04
C MET A 255 -15.07 0.66 5.14
N LYS A 256 -15.98 0.71 4.17
CA LYS A 256 -16.08 1.89 3.29
C LYS A 256 -16.65 3.10 4.04
N SER A 257 -16.12 4.30 3.80
CA SER A 257 -16.78 5.52 4.29
C SER A 257 -18.16 5.68 3.61
N PRO A 258 -19.23 6.07 4.33
CA PRO A 258 -20.51 6.43 3.74
C PRO A 258 -20.42 7.51 2.65
N GLU A 259 -21.18 7.34 1.57
CA GLU A 259 -21.39 8.35 0.53
C GLU A 259 -22.71 9.12 0.75
N TYR A 260 -22.89 10.23 0.03
CA TYR A 260 -24.11 11.06 0.11
C TYR A 260 -25.41 10.25 -0.09
N ASP A 261 -25.40 9.27 -1.00
CA ASP A 261 -26.57 8.44 -1.30
C ASP A 261 -26.83 7.33 -0.27
N ASP A 262 -25.90 7.09 0.67
CA ASP A 262 -26.07 6.13 1.75
C ASP A 262 -26.85 6.77 2.91
N VAL A 263 -28.14 7.03 2.65
CA VAL A 263 -29.04 7.83 3.52
C VAL A 263 -29.27 7.25 4.92
N ASP A 264 -29.15 5.94 5.09
CA ASP A 264 -29.28 5.23 6.36
C ASP A 264 -28.33 4.02 6.43
N LEU A 265 -28.21 3.41 7.62
CA LEU A 265 -27.28 2.31 7.84
C LEU A 265 -27.64 1.08 6.99
N SER A 266 -28.92 0.80 6.83
CA SER A 266 -29.42 -0.35 6.06
C SER A 266 -29.04 -0.25 4.58
N THR A 267 -29.21 0.94 3.99
CA THR A 267 -28.86 1.26 2.61
C THR A 267 -27.36 1.10 2.39
N TRP A 268 -26.54 1.66 3.29
CA TRP A 268 -25.10 1.48 3.24
C TRP A 268 -24.70 0.00 3.30
N LEU A 269 -25.24 -0.74 4.28
CA LEU A 269 -24.94 -2.17 4.45
C LEU A 269 -25.27 -2.97 3.19
N LYS A 270 -26.41 -2.70 2.56
CA LYS A 270 -26.79 -3.33 1.29
C LYS A 270 -25.80 -3.02 0.17
N ASN A 271 -25.31 -1.79 0.09
CA ASN A 271 -24.40 -1.34 -0.97
C ASN A 271 -22.98 -1.90 -0.82
N VAL A 272 -22.52 -2.09 0.43
CA VAL A 272 -21.11 -2.45 0.70
C VAL A 272 -20.89 -3.91 1.07
N THR A 273 -21.94 -4.65 1.47
CA THR A 273 -21.80 -6.04 1.91
C THR A 273 -21.85 -6.97 0.70
N PRO A 274 -20.75 -7.66 0.36
CA PRO A 274 -20.74 -8.60 -0.74
C PRO A 274 -21.61 -9.82 -0.44
N VAL A 275 -22.19 -10.41 -1.49
CA VAL A 275 -22.99 -11.64 -1.43
C VAL A 275 -22.26 -12.76 -2.15
N ALA A 276 -22.17 -13.93 -1.53
CA ALA A 276 -21.67 -15.14 -2.17
C ALA A 276 -22.82 -15.92 -2.79
N THR A 277 -22.58 -16.48 -3.98
CA THR A 277 -23.51 -17.39 -4.65
C THR A 277 -23.17 -18.87 -4.44
N ASP A 278 -21.93 -19.19 -4.02
CA ASP A 278 -21.49 -20.54 -3.72
C ASP A 278 -21.42 -20.77 -2.19
N PRO A 279 -22.14 -21.77 -1.63
CA PRO A 279 -22.08 -22.10 -0.21
C PRO A 279 -20.69 -22.47 0.32
N LYS A 280 -19.73 -22.87 -0.52
CA LYS A 280 -18.33 -23.13 -0.13
C LYS A 280 -17.51 -21.85 0.05
N SER A 281 -17.98 -20.72 -0.46
CA SER A 281 -17.33 -19.44 -0.20
C SER A 281 -17.60 -18.97 1.23
N ALA A 282 -16.55 -18.58 1.94
CA ALA A 282 -16.70 -18.02 3.28
C ALA A 282 -17.27 -16.59 3.25
N ASN A 283 -16.95 -15.82 2.19
CA ASN A 283 -17.34 -14.42 2.02
C ASN A 283 -17.38 -13.65 3.34
N TRP A 284 -16.22 -13.55 4.00
CA TRP A 284 -16.14 -13.13 5.40
C TRP A 284 -16.68 -11.70 5.62
N TRP A 285 -16.60 -10.86 4.60
CA TRP A 285 -17.20 -9.52 4.57
C TRP A 285 -18.72 -9.50 4.73
N SER A 286 -19.42 -10.63 4.60
CA SER A 286 -20.84 -10.76 5.01
C SER A 286 -21.10 -10.41 6.48
N ASN A 287 -20.05 -10.38 7.32
CA ASN A 287 -20.12 -9.91 8.70
C ASN A 287 -20.05 -8.38 8.86
N MET A 288 -20.08 -7.61 7.77
CA MET A 288 -20.06 -6.13 7.78
C MET A 288 -21.01 -5.50 8.82
N PRO A 289 -22.28 -5.94 8.98
CA PRO A 289 -23.18 -5.35 9.97
C PRO A 289 -22.62 -5.35 11.39
N LYS A 290 -21.96 -6.45 11.79
CA LYS A 290 -21.37 -6.60 13.12
C LYS A 290 -20.25 -5.61 13.33
N TYR A 291 -19.39 -5.44 12.33
CA TYR A 291 -18.23 -4.56 12.41
C TYR A 291 -18.65 -3.10 12.46
N MET A 292 -19.61 -2.72 11.61
CA MET A 292 -20.11 -1.35 11.57
C MET A 292 -20.79 -0.98 12.88
N VAL A 293 -21.72 -1.80 13.37
CA VAL A 293 -22.43 -1.52 14.63
C VAL A 293 -21.45 -1.50 15.81
N SER A 294 -20.50 -2.43 15.90
CA SER A 294 -19.48 -2.41 16.96
C SER A 294 -18.61 -1.15 16.93
N LEU A 295 -18.28 -0.63 15.74
CA LEU A 295 -17.53 0.62 15.58
C LEU A 295 -18.36 1.84 16.01
N LEU A 296 -19.62 1.91 15.58
CA LEU A 296 -20.55 2.98 15.98
C LEU A 296 -20.76 2.99 17.50
N LYS A 297 -20.85 1.81 18.12
CA LYS A 297 -20.86 1.66 19.59
C LYS A 297 -19.55 2.12 20.24
N ALA A 298 -18.39 1.95 19.59
CA ALA A 298 -17.12 2.49 20.08
C ALA A 298 -17.12 4.02 20.05
N PHE A 299 -17.59 4.63 18.97
CA PHE A 299 -17.60 6.09 18.83
C PHE A 299 -18.59 6.80 19.73
N TRP A 300 -19.80 6.26 19.93
CA TRP A 300 -20.87 6.99 20.63
C TRP A 300 -21.45 6.27 21.84
N GLY A 301 -20.89 5.12 22.24
CA GLY A 301 -21.22 4.47 23.50
C GLY A 301 -22.72 4.26 23.68
N GLU A 302 -23.29 4.77 24.78
CA GLU A 302 -24.73 4.65 25.10
C GLU A 302 -25.64 5.45 24.15
N HIS A 303 -25.12 6.46 23.45
CA HIS A 303 -25.88 7.26 22.48
C HIS A 303 -26.05 6.56 21.12
N ALA A 304 -25.29 5.49 20.86
CA ALA A 304 -25.48 4.61 19.71
C ALA A 304 -26.50 3.52 20.06
N THR A 305 -27.77 3.71 19.67
CA THR A 305 -28.88 2.79 19.95
C THR A 305 -29.54 2.28 18.66
N ALA A 306 -30.30 1.19 18.74
CA ALA A 306 -31.04 0.71 17.56
C ALA A 306 -32.07 1.74 17.04
N ALA A 307 -32.58 2.63 17.90
CA ALA A 307 -33.60 3.61 17.53
C ALA A 307 -33.06 4.77 16.65
N ASN A 308 -31.73 4.95 16.59
CA ASN A 308 -31.07 6.00 15.80
C ASN A 308 -29.98 5.43 14.88
N ASP A 309 -30.15 4.20 14.39
CA ASP A 309 -29.16 3.50 13.56
C ASP A 309 -27.75 3.53 14.16
N PHE A 310 -27.68 3.39 15.49
CA PHE A 310 -26.45 3.43 16.27
C PHE A 310 -25.65 4.73 16.10
N GLY A 311 -26.29 5.84 15.73
CA GLY A 311 -25.61 7.11 15.48
C GLY A 311 -24.97 7.19 14.09
N TYR A 312 -25.37 6.34 13.14
CA TYR A 312 -24.88 6.37 11.77
C TYR A 312 -24.93 7.77 11.13
N ASP A 313 -25.97 8.55 11.42
CA ASP A 313 -26.12 9.92 10.91
C ASP A 313 -25.13 10.94 11.48
N TYR A 314 -24.39 10.58 12.53
CA TYR A 314 -23.28 11.40 13.01
C TYR A 314 -22.03 11.28 12.13
N LEU A 315 -21.93 10.25 11.28
CA LEU A 315 -20.80 10.09 10.36
C LEU A 315 -20.89 11.11 9.20
N PRO A 316 -19.77 11.75 8.83
CA PRO A 316 -19.74 12.53 7.61
C PRO A 316 -19.91 11.63 6.38
N LYS A 317 -20.84 11.99 5.50
CA LYS A 317 -21.11 11.32 4.23
C LYS A 317 -20.39 12.06 3.11
N ARG A 318 -19.53 11.38 2.34
CA ARG A 318 -18.72 12.04 1.30
C ARG A 318 -19.53 12.27 0.02
N SER A 319 -19.27 13.41 -0.63
CA SER A 319 -19.87 13.79 -1.92
C SER A 319 -18.88 13.73 -3.10
N GLY A 320 -17.68 13.19 -2.90
CA GLY A 320 -16.65 13.16 -3.93
C GLY A 320 -15.32 12.56 -3.47
N ASN A 321 -14.30 12.77 -4.30
CA ASN A 321 -12.93 12.32 -4.07
C ASN A 321 -12.14 13.36 -3.28
N TYR A 322 -11.71 13.01 -2.06
CA TYR A 322 -10.90 13.85 -1.16
C TYR A 322 -9.51 13.25 -0.94
N SER A 323 -8.96 12.62 -1.98
CA SER A 323 -7.58 12.15 -2.00
C SER A 323 -6.58 13.30 -1.90
N TYR A 324 -5.32 12.95 -1.61
CA TYR A 324 -4.25 13.92 -1.41
C TYR A 324 -4.10 14.92 -2.57
N ILE A 325 -4.08 14.47 -3.83
CA ILE A 325 -3.98 15.38 -4.98
C ILE A 325 -5.17 16.35 -5.00
N MET A 326 -6.40 15.84 -4.84
CA MET A 326 -7.62 16.66 -4.87
C MET A 326 -7.64 17.69 -3.72
N LEU A 327 -7.20 17.30 -2.52
CA LEU A 327 -7.05 18.22 -1.40
C LEU A 327 -5.99 19.29 -1.70
N MET A 328 -4.82 18.91 -2.23
CA MET A 328 -3.77 19.89 -2.54
C MET A 328 -4.19 20.84 -3.67
N GLU A 329 -4.90 20.38 -4.69
CA GLU A 329 -5.46 21.25 -5.73
C GLU A 329 -6.48 22.24 -5.16
N ARG A 330 -7.37 21.77 -4.28
CA ARG A 330 -8.33 22.64 -3.60
C ARG A 330 -7.64 23.67 -2.69
N LEU A 331 -6.57 23.28 -1.99
CA LEU A 331 -5.73 24.20 -1.22
C LEU A 331 -5.14 25.29 -2.13
N GLN A 332 -4.56 24.89 -3.26
CA GLN A 332 -3.99 25.84 -4.23
C GLN A 332 -5.03 26.84 -4.76
N GLN A 333 -6.29 26.44 -4.85
CA GLN A 333 -7.41 27.29 -5.26
C GLN A 333 -7.95 28.19 -4.12
N GLY A 334 -7.45 28.05 -2.89
CA GLY A 334 -7.95 28.79 -1.72
C GLY A 334 -9.25 28.22 -1.16
N GLY A 335 -9.50 26.92 -1.36
CA GLY A 335 -10.75 26.26 -0.98
C GLY A 335 -10.84 25.80 0.48
N PHE A 336 -9.92 26.21 1.34
CA PHE A 336 -9.88 25.88 2.77
C PHE A 336 -9.58 27.13 3.62
N ASP A 337 -10.25 27.21 4.76
CA ASP A 337 -9.94 28.21 5.79
C ASP A 337 -8.75 27.79 6.67
N GLY A 338 -8.61 26.48 6.94
CA GLY A 338 -7.50 25.97 7.74
C GLY A 338 -7.13 24.52 7.48
N MET A 339 -5.97 24.14 7.99
CA MET A 339 -5.35 22.83 7.74
C MET A 339 -4.61 22.30 8.97
N PHE A 340 -4.73 21.00 9.23
CA PHE A 340 -3.91 20.28 10.19
C PHE A 340 -2.80 19.51 9.46
N CYS A 341 -1.56 19.72 9.88
CA CYS A 341 -0.36 19.01 9.42
C CYS A 341 0.33 18.33 10.61
N MET A 342 -0.17 17.17 11.02
CA MET A 342 0.39 16.37 12.13
C MET A 342 1.29 15.26 11.59
N GLY A 343 2.59 15.31 11.88
CA GLY A 343 3.58 14.33 11.42
C GLY A 343 3.69 14.23 9.89
N THR A 344 3.49 15.33 9.17
CA THR A 344 3.54 15.38 7.70
C THR A 344 4.13 16.69 7.19
N ASN A 345 4.80 16.64 6.03
CA ASN A 345 5.48 17.78 5.41
C ASN A 345 5.10 17.90 3.92
N PRO A 346 3.86 18.34 3.60
CA PRO A 346 3.32 18.37 2.22
C PRO A 346 4.11 19.25 1.25
N ILE A 347 4.79 20.33 1.68
CA ILE A 347 5.63 21.14 0.77
C ILE A 347 6.79 20.33 0.21
N VAL A 348 7.32 19.37 0.94
CA VAL A 348 8.38 18.49 0.40
C VAL A 348 7.76 17.24 -0.20
N GLY A 349 6.79 16.62 0.48
CA GLY A 349 6.27 15.30 0.12
C GLY A 349 5.22 15.26 -0.99
N GLY A 350 4.54 16.37 -1.29
CA GLY A 350 3.51 16.44 -2.32
C GLY A 350 4.03 16.80 -3.71
N PRO A 351 3.35 16.38 -4.80
CA PRO A 351 3.72 16.78 -6.15
C PRO A 351 3.34 18.25 -6.40
N ASP A 352 3.99 18.90 -7.38
CA ASP A 352 3.85 20.34 -7.62
C ASP A 352 4.02 21.16 -6.33
N SER A 353 5.12 20.91 -5.62
CA SER A 353 5.38 21.47 -4.28
C SER A 353 5.33 23.01 -4.22
N LEU A 354 5.76 23.69 -5.29
CA LEU A 354 5.66 25.15 -5.38
C LEU A 354 4.20 25.62 -5.38
N GLY A 355 3.31 24.86 -6.03
CA GLY A 355 1.86 25.05 -5.97
C GLY A 355 1.36 24.94 -4.54
N ILE A 356 1.69 23.85 -3.85
CA ILE A 356 1.30 23.62 -2.45
C ILE A 356 1.76 24.79 -1.56
N GLY A 357 3.01 25.24 -1.68
CA GLY A 357 3.53 26.37 -0.92
C GLY A 357 2.72 27.66 -1.13
N ARG A 358 2.32 27.98 -2.37
CA ARG A 358 1.43 29.13 -2.66
C ARG A 358 0.01 28.94 -2.15
N GLY A 359 -0.46 27.69 -2.07
CA GLY A 359 -1.78 27.38 -1.51
C GLY A 359 -1.84 27.64 -0.01
N LEU A 360 -0.75 27.35 0.71
CA LEU A 360 -0.66 27.60 2.15
C LEU A 360 -0.74 29.09 2.50
N ASP A 361 -0.25 30.00 1.64
CA ASP A 361 -0.37 31.46 1.82
C ASP A 361 -1.83 31.94 1.91
N LYS A 362 -2.77 31.13 1.40
CA LYS A 362 -4.20 31.48 1.32
C LYS A 362 -5.01 31.00 2.52
N LEU A 363 -4.42 30.19 3.40
CA LEU A 363 -5.09 29.73 4.61
C LEU A 363 -5.28 30.89 5.59
N LYS A 364 -6.37 30.86 6.35
CA LYS A 364 -6.54 31.74 7.51
C LYS A 364 -5.68 31.25 8.68
N TRP A 365 -5.67 29.94 8.92
CA TRP A 365 -4.88 29.33 9.98
C TRP A 365 -4.34 27.95 9.59
N MET A 366 -3.25 27.53 10.22
CA MET A 366 -2.69 26.19 10.08
C MET A 366 -2.19 25.70 11.44
N VAL A 367 -2.48 24.45 11.77
CA VAL A 367 -1.90 23.76 12.93
C VAL A 367 -0.91 22.73 12.43
N SER A 368 0.33 22.79 12.91
CA SER A 368 1.33 21.76 12.69
C SER A 368 1.71 21.13 14.03
N ALA A 369 1.88 19.81 14.04
CA ALA A 369 2.44 19.08 15.17
C ALA A 369 3.53 18.14 14.68
N ASP A 370 4.78 18.38 15.09
CA ASP A 370 5.94 17.63 14.62
C ASP A 370 7.09 17.71 15.64
N LEU A 371 8.14 16.92 15.41
CA LEU A 371 9.31 16.84 16.28
C LEU A 371 10.25 18.05 16.09
N TRP A 372 10.26 18.61 14.88
CA TRP A 372 11.08 19.76 14.49
C TRP A 372 10.24 20.77 13.70
N GLU A 373 10.75 21.99 13.54
CA GLU A 373 10.25 22.85 12.47
C GLU A 373 10.42 22.13 11.12
N THR A 374 9.34 22.08 10.33
CA THR A 374 9.32 21.46 9.00
C THR A 374 9.17 22.54 7.95
N ASP A 375 9.52 22.22 6.70
CA ASP A 375 9.31 23.13 5.56
C ASP A 375 7.86 23.62 5.50
N THR A 376 6.91 22.75 5.82
CA THR A 376 5.49 23.12 5.90
C THR A 376 5.21 24.04 7.09
N SER A 377 5.69 23.75 8.30
CA SER A 377 5.38 24.59 9.48
C SER A 377 6.02 25.99 9.41
N VAL A 378 7.10 26.14 8.64
CA VAL A 378 7.76 27.43 8.39
C VAL A 378 7.62 27.91 6.94
N PHE A 379 6.56 27.52 6.23
CA PHE A 379 6.35 27.84 4.82
C PHE A 379 6.38 29.33 4.48
N TRP A 380 6.02 30.17 5.46
CA TRP A 380 6.04 31.63 5.35
C TRP A 380 7.46 32.22 5.35
N LYS A 381 8.48 31.42 5.69
CA LYS A 381 9.91 31.75 5.59
C LYS A 381 10.59 31.15 4.36
N ARG A 382 9.84 30.53 3.43
CA ARG A 382 10.44 29.83 2.29
C ARG A 382 11.23 30.77 1.36
N PRO A 383 12.16 30.25 0.55
CA PRO A 383 12.88 31.08 -0.43
C PRO A 383 11.93 31.80 -1.39
N GLY A 384 12.21 33.08 -1.68
CA GLY A 384 11.49 33.86 -2.67
C GLY A 384 10.20 34.53 -2.18
N VAL A 385 9.86 34.48 -0.89
CA VAL A 385 8.72 35.21 -0.33
C VAL A 385 9.12 36.23 0.73
N ASN A 386 8.23 37.18 0.98
CA ASN A 386 8.32 38.12 2.09
C ASN A 386 7.27 37.74 3.15
N PRO A 387 7.68 37.33 4.36
CA PRO A 387 6.76 36.94 5.44
C PRO A 387 5.64 37.94 5.73
N LYS A 388 5.88 39.24 5.51
CA LYS A 388 4.87 40.30 5.78
C LYS A 388 3.66 40.23 4.87
N ASP A 389 3.78 39.59 3.71
CA ASP A 389 2.72 39.48 2.72
C ASP A 389 1.82 38.26 2.97
N ILE A 390 2.20 37.37 3.92
CA ILE A 390 1.50 36.12 4.23
C ILE A 390 0.70 36.31 5.52
N GLN A 391 -0.61 36.12 5.45
CA GLN A 391 -1.54 36.40 6.57
C GLN A 391 -1.96 35.17 7.36
N THR A 392 -1.49 33.98 6.97
CA THR A 392 -1.84 32.72 7.64
C THR A 392 -1.30 32.68 9.07
N GLU A 393 -2.17 32.47 10.05
CA GLU A 393 -1.78 32.20 11.42
C GLU A 393 -1.29 30.76 11.56
N VAL A 394 -0.08 30.55 12.09
CA VAL A 394 0.50 29.21 12.23
C VAL A 394 0.71 28.84 13.69
N PHE A 395 0.05 27.77 14.12
CA PHE A 395 0.26 27.11 15.41
C PHE A 395 1.21 25.95 15.23
N ASN A 396 2.42 26.02 15.79
CA ASN A 396 3.38 24.92 15.75
C ASN A 396 3.47 24.26 17.13
N LEU A 397 2.97 23.04 17.24
CA LEU A 397 2.87 22.28 18.49
C LEU A 397 4.03 21.27 18.56
N PRO A 398 4.93 21.35 19.55
CA PRO A 398 6.02 20.39 19.68
C PRO A 398 5.48 19.01 20.07
N ALA A 399 5.68 18.01 19.22
CA ALA A 399 5.21 16.65 19.45
C ALA A 399 6.31 15.78 20.09
N ALA A 400 5.92 14.82 20.92
CA ALA A 400 6.81 13.83 21.50
C ALA A 400 7.24 12.77 20.47
N SER A 401 8.52 12.40 20.52
CA SER A 401 9.13 11.33 19.73
C SER A 401 8.58 9.95 20.09
N SER A 402 8.91 8.94 19.28
CA SER A 402 8.51 7.55 19.52
C SER A 402 9.02 6.95 20.82
N VAL A 403 10.15 7.42 21.35
CA VAL A 403 10.76 6.92 22.61
C VAL A 403 10.24 7.65 23.84
N GLU A 404 9.44 8.70 23.64
CA GLU A 404 8.91 9.58 24.68
C GLU A 404 7.45 9.28 25.01
N LYS A 405 6.87 8.25 24.39
CA LYS A 405 5.48 7.82 24.56
C LYS A 405 5.30 6.31 24.44
N GLU A 406 4.28 5.80 25.12
CA GLU A 406 3.88 4.39 25.11
C GLU A 406 2.76 4.14 24.09
N GLY A 407 2.67 2.92 23.56
CA GLY A 407 1.58 2.50 22.67
C GLY A 407 2.00 1.42 21.69
N SER A 408 1.19 1.20 20.66
CA SER A 408 1.48 0.17 19.65
C SER A 408 1.66 0.71 18.24
N ILE A 409 2.45 -0.01 17.44
CA ILE A 409 2.58 0.21 15.99
C ILE A 409 2.48 -1.12 15.26
N SER A 410 1.88 -1.11 14.08
CA SER A 410 1.75 -2.27 13.20
C SER A 410 2.78 -2.23 12.09
N ASN A 411 3.67 -3.23 12.09
CA ASN A 411 4.70 -3.34 11.06
C ASN A 411 4.13 -3.86 9.72
N SER A 412 4.99 -3.93 8.70
CA SER A 412 4.60 -4.40 7.36
C SER A 412 4.02 -5.83 7.33
N GLY A 413 4.41 -6.69 8.29
CA GLY A 413 3.92 -8.06 8.46
C GLY A 413 2.65 -8.15 9.31
N ARG A 414 2.01 -7.01 9.61
CA ARG A 414 0.80 -6.87 10.44
C ARG A 414 1.03 -7.11 11.93
N TRP A 415 2.27 -7.22 12.39
CA TRP A 415 2.57 -7.41 13.81
C TRP A 415 2.36 -6.08 14.51
N ALA A 416 1.28 -6.01 15.30
CA ALA A 416 1.00 -4.93 16.21
C ALA A 416 1.86 -5.14 17.46
N GLN A 417 2.84 -4.26 17.65
CA GLN A 417 3.86 -4.40 18.69
C GLN A 417 3.76 -3.24 19.65
N TRP A 418 3.71 -3.57 20.95
CA TRP A 418 3.75 -2.58 22.01
C TRP A 418 5.17 -2.07 22.26
N ARG A 419 5.29 -0.77 22.53
CA ARG A 419 6.52 -0.11 22.98
C ARG A 419 6.22 0.79 24.18
N TYR A 420 7.24 1.03 25.00
CA TYR A 420 7.12 1.77 26.24
C TYR A 420 7.82 3.11 26.14
N LYS A 421 7.32 4.09 26.88
CA LYS A 421 8.02 5.35 27.12
C LYS A 421 9.35 5.07 27.80
N ALA A 422 10.44 5.60 27.25
CA ALA A 422 11.79 5.43 27.76
C ALA A 422 12.32 6.69 28.47
N VAL A 423 11.93 7.87 27.99
CA VAL A 423 12.33 9.17 28.53
C VAL A 423 11.16 10.16 28.47
N GLU A 424 11.23 11.24 29.21
CA GLU A 424 10.28 12.35 29.11
C GLU A 424 10.51 13.17 27.83
N PRO A 425 9.46 13.72 27.19
CA PRO A 425 9.62 14.62 26.05
C PRO A 425 10.44 15.87 26.41
N PRO A 426 11.23 16.43 25.48
CA PRO A 426 12.03 17.61 25.74
C PRO A 426 11.19 18.88 25.86
N GLY A 427 11.56 19.77 26.79
CA GLY A 427 10.94 21.07 26.96
C GLY A 427 9.44 20.97 27.31
N HIS A 428 8.59 21.39 26.39
CA HIS A 428 7.13 21.35 26.52
C HIS A 428 6.48 20.49 25.41
N ALA A 429 7.25 19.57 24.84
CA ALA A 429 6.70 18.63 23.86
C ALA A 429 5.70 17.68 24.53
N GLU A 430 4.64 17.34 23.82
CA GLU A 430 3.56 16.49 24.33
C GLU A 430 3.24 15.37 23.33
N SER A 431 2.67 14.26 23.80
CA SER A 431 2.29 13.16 22.92
C SER A 431 1.16 13.57 21.97
N ASP A 432 1.05 12.91 20.81
CA ASP A 432 -0.10 13.13 19.92
C ASP A 432 -1.43 12.81 20.62
N ALA A 433 -1.44 11.84 21.53
CA ALA A 433 -2.62 11.47 22.31
C ALA A 433 -3.05 12.62 23.24
N PHE A 434 -2.10 13.27 23.91
CA PHE A 434 -2.36 14.50 24.68
C PHE A 434 -2.92 15.61 23.78
N ILE A 435 -2.26 15.90 22.66
CA ILE A 435 -2.66 16.99 21.76
C ILE A 435 -4.10 16.79 21.26
N ILE A 436 -4.46 15.58 20.85
CA ILE A 436 -5.80 15.25 20.38
C ILE A 436 -6.84 15.28 21.51
N ASP A 437 -6.52 14.73 22.68
CA ASP A 437 -7.40 14.78 23.86
C ASP A 437 -7.72 16.22 24.27
N GLN A 438 -6.70 17.06 24.33
CA GLN A 438 -6.81 18.45 24.69
C GLN A 438 -7.61 19.27 23.66
N LEU A 439 -7.47 18.96 22.37
CA LEU A 439 -8.31 19.53 21.31
C LEU A 439 -9.78 19.10 21.50
N TYR A 440 -10.03 17.80 21.65
CA TYR A 440 -11.38 17.27 21.82
C TYR A 440 -12.08 17.85 23.05
N ARG A 441 -11.44 17.84 24.24
CA ARG A 441 -12.05 18.36 25.48
C ARG A 441 -12.43 19.83 25.37
N ARG A 442 -11.60 20.65 24.71
CA ARG A 442 -11.91 22.07 24.45
C ARG A 442 -13.07 22.22 23.47
N LEU A 443 -13.08 21.46 22.38
CA LEU A 443 -14.21 21.44 21.44
C LEU A 443 -15.51 21.01 22.11
N LYS A 444 -15.50 19.92 22.89
CA LYS A 444 -16.65 19.45 23.65
C LYS A 444 -17.19 20.51 24.61
N ASN A 445 -16.32 21.21 25.34
CA ASN A 445 -16.73 22.29 26.24
C ASN A 445 -17.39 23.45 25.48
N LEU A 446 -16.80 23.85 24.35
CA LEU A 446 -17.37 24.91 23.51
C LEU A 446 -18.73 24.51 22.91
N TYR A 447 -18.83 23.32 22.31
CA TYR A 447 -20.06 22.85 21.67
C TYR A 447 -21.15 22.45 22.67
N SER A 448 -20.81 22.15 23.92
CA SER A 448 -21.79 22.00 25.02
C SER A 448 -22.58 23.28 25.29
N GLN A 449 -22.08 24.44 24.85
CA GLN A 449 -22.75 25.74 24.98
C GLN A 449 -23.64 26.07 23.77
N GLY A 450 -23.63 25.23 22.72
CA GLY A 450 -24.36 25.42 21.47
C GLY A 450 -23.44 25.47 20.25
N GLY A 451 -24.00 25.23 19.05
CA GLY A 451 -23.26 25.22 17.80
C GLY A 451 -24.06 24.59 16.67
N VAL A 452 -23.47 24.49 15.48
CA VAL A 452 -24.05 23.73 14.36
C VAL A 452 -23.79 22.26 14.59
N PHE A 453 -24.87 21.46 14.69
CA PHE A 453 -24.84 20.01 14.83
C PHE A 453 -23.87 19.53 15.94
N PRO A 454 -24.09 19.93 17.21
CA PRO A 454 -23.17 19.65 18.31
C PRO A 454 -23.15 18.17 18.75
N GLU A 455 -24.20 17.41 18.45
CA GLU A 455 -24.43 16.07 19.00
C GLU A 455 -23.29 15.08 18.71
N PRO A 456 -22.74 14.96 17.48
CA PRO A 456 -21.61 14.07 17.20
C PRO A 456 -20.36 14.34 18.03
N ILE A 457 -20.13 15.60 18.44
CA ILE A 457 -18.98 16.03 19.22
C ILE A 457 -19.22 15.78 20.72
N VAL A 458 -20.37 16.24 21.22
CA VAL A 458 -20.69 16.18 22.65
C VAL A 458 -20.94 14.75 23.10
N ASN A 459 -21.55 13.92 22.25
CA ASN A 459 -21.89 12.53 22.56
C ASN A 459 -20.77 11.54 22.22
N LEU A 460 -19.63 11.98 21.68
CA LEU A 460 -18.50 11.10 21.42
C LEU A 460 -18.05 10.45 22.74
N ALA A 461 -17.93 9.13 22.73
CA ALA A 461 -17.44 8.34 23.86
C ALA A 461 -15.92 8.53 23.95
N TRP A 462 -15.50 9.35 24.92
CA TRP A 462 -14.09 9.70 25.13
C TRP A 462 -13.67 9.36 26.55
N ASN A 463 -13.67 8.06 26.85
CA ASN A 463 -13.59 7.51 28.21
C ASN A 463 -12.21 6.92 28.51
N TYR A 464 -11.14 7.66 28.16
CA TYR A 464 -9.76 7.18 28.25
C TYR A 464 -9.03 7.69 29.51
N GLY A 465 -9.77 7.91 30.59
CA GLY A 465 -9.27 8.45 31.85
C GLY A 465 -9.21 9.99 31.90
N ASP A 466 -8.86 10.49 33.09
CA ASP A 466 -8.79 11.93 33.42
C ASP A 466 -7.37 12.35 33.86
N GLY A 467 -6.36 11.56 33.47
CA GLY A 467 -4.95 11.88 33.68
C GLY A 467 -4.48 13.03 32.80
N HIS A 468 -3.16 13.31 32.84
CA HIS A 468 -2.53 14.31 31.97
C HIS A 468 -2.79 14.00 30.49
N GLU A 469 -2.62 12.74 30.09
CA GLU A 469 -2.92 12.23 28.75
C GLU A 469 -3.82 10.98 28.82
N PRO A 470 -4.47 10.57 27.69
CA PRO A 470 -5.27 9.35 27.63
C PRO A 470 -4.51 8.08 28.05
N ASP A 471 -5.18 7.19 28.79
CA ASP A 471 -4.68 5.85 29.08
C ASP A 471 -4.71 4.99 27.80
N ILE A 472 -3.53 4.77 27.23
CA ILE A 472 -3.35 4.04 25.97
C ILE A 472 -3.75 2.56 26.10
N GLU A 473 -3.74 1.97 27.30
CA GLU A 473 -4.27 0.62 27.50
C GLU A 473 -5.80 0.59 27.36
N MET A 474 -6.50 1.64 27.81
CA MET A 474 -7.95 1.75 27.59
C MET A 474 -8.28 1.86 26.10
N VAL A 475 -7.50 2.64 25.34
CA VAL A 475 -7.62 2.74 23.88
C VAL A 475 -7.39 1.37 23.21
N ALA A 476 -6.39 0.60 23.67
CA ALA A 476 -6.12 -0.74 23.15
C ALA A 476 -7.24 -1.74 23.47
N ARG A 477 -7.81 -1.67 24.68
CA ARG A 477 -8.95 -2.50 25.10
C ARG A 477 -10.22 -2.20 24.29
N GLU A 478 -10.52 -0.93 24.03
CA GLU A 478 -11.65 -0.53 23.18
C GLU A 478 -11.43 -0.90 21.72
N THR A 479 -10.20 -0.70 21.21
CA THR A 479 -9.80 -1.16 19.87
C THR A 479 -10.10 -2.65 19.72
N ASN A 480 -9.66 -3.48 20.68
CA ASN A 480 -10.00 -4.90 20.70
C ASN A 480 -11.51 -5.12 20.81
N GLY A 481 -12.18 -4.42 21.73
CA GLY A 481 -13.61 -4.51 21.95
C GLY A 481 -14.02 -5.25 23.22
N PHE A 482 -15.23 -4.95 23.71
CA PHE A 482 -15.85 -5.52 24.91
C PHE A 482 -17.38 -5.66 24.74
N PHE A 483 -18.02 -6.43 25.63
CA PHE A 483 -19.47 -6.61 25.64
C PHE A 483 -20.18 -5.51 26.43
N THR A 484 -21.25 -4.93 25.87
CA THR A 484 -22.02 -3.83 26.49
C THR A 484 -23.09 -4.33 27.48
N ARG A 485 -23.44 -5.61 27.37
CA ARG A 485 -24.42 -6.33 28.21
C ARG A 485 -24.10 -7.82 28.24
N ASP A 486 -24.69 -8.55 29.18
CA ASP A 486 -24.66 -10.01 29.16
C ASP A 486 -25.29 -10.53 27.86
N VAL A 487 -24.59 -11.39 27.14
CA VAL A 487 -25.05 -11.94 25.85
C VAL A 487 -24.60 -13.38 25.66
N GLN A 488 -25.45 -14.21 25.09
CA GLN A 488 -25.13 -15.60 24.78
C GLN A 488 -24.83 -15.76 23.29
N ILE A 489 -23.62 -16.20 22.96
CA ILE A 489 -23.14 -16.36 21.58
C ILE A 489 -22.54 -17.76 21.44
N GLY A 490 -23.06 -18.54 20.49
CA GLY A 490 -22.56 -19.91 20.26
C GLY A 490 -22.64 -20.81 21.50
N GLY A 491 -23.65 -20.61 22.36
CA GLY A 491 -23.85 -21.37 23.59
C GLY A 491 -23.04 -20.87 24.80
N LYS A 492 -22.07 -19.96 24.62
CA LYS A 492 -21.29 -19.36 25.70
C LYS A 492 -21.90 -18.03 26.15
N LEU A 493 -22.05 -17.84 27.46
CA LEU A 493 -22.42 -16.56 28.06
C LEU A 493 -21.18 -15.69 28.20
N TYR A 494 -21.25 -14.48 27.67
CA TYR A 494 -20.28 -13.40 27.88
C TYR A 494 -20.91 -12.33 28.76
N LYS A 495 -20.14 -11.82 29.71
CA LYS A 495 -20.62 -10.82 30.69
C LYS A 495 -20.36 -9.40 30.23
N LYS A 496 -21.21 -8.46 30.67
CA LYS A 496 -20.97 -7.03 30.46
C LYS A 496 -19.56 -6.64 30.92
N GLY A 497 -18.83 -5.94 30.06
CA GLY A 497 -17.47 -5.44 30.31
C GLY A 497 -16.34 -6.41 29.96
N GLU A 498 -16.63 -7.69 29.72
CA GLU A 498 -15.62 -8.66 29.27
C GLU A 498 -15.08 -8.28 27.89
N GLN A 499 -13.77 -8.45 27.69
CA GLN A 499 -13.14 -8.30 26.37
C GLN A 499 -13.68 -9.31 25.36
N VAL A 500 -13.93 -8.85 24.13
CA VAL A 500 -14.28 -9.70 23.00
C VAL A 500 -13.06 -10.56 22.64
N PRO A 501 -13.18 -11.92 22.62
CA PRO A 501 -12.02 -12.80 22.44
C PRO A 501 -11.50 -12.86 21.00
N ALA A 502 -12.37 -12.61 20.02
CA ALA A 502 -12.07 -12.57 18.59
C ALA A 502 -13.24 -11.93 17.82
N PHE A 503 -12.99 -11.43 16.61
CA PHE A 503 -14.03 -10.76 15.80
C PHE A 503 -15.23 -11.66 15.46
N THR A 504 -15.11 -12.98 15.58
CA THR A 504 -16.22 -13.94 15.40
C THR A 504 -17.31 -13.79 16.44
N ALA A 505 -17.02 -13.15 17.57
CA ALA A 505 -17.98 -12.89 18.64
C ALA A 505 -18.63 -11.50 18.58
N LEU A 506 -18.22 -10.62 17.64
CA LEU A 506 -18.90 -9.35 17.42
C LEU A 506 -20.36 -9.56 16.95
N GLN A 507 -21.24 -8.64 17.33
CA GLN A 507 -22.67 -8.67 17.06
C GLN A 507 -23.13 -7.34 16.46
N ASP A 508 -24.24 -7.37 15.71
CA ASP A 508 -24.88 -6.23 15.05
C ASP A 508 -26.06 -5.64 15.84
N ASP A 509 -26.31 -6.13 17.07
CA ASP A 509 -27.40 -5.71 17.95
C ASP A 509 -26.96 -4.68 19.01
N GLY A 510 -25.74 -4.16 18.89
CA GLY A 510 -25.12 -3.24 19.85
C GLY A 510 -24.66 -3.88 21.16
N SER A 511 -24.68 -5.22 21.28
CA SER A 511 -24.13 -5.93 22.46
C SER A 511 -22.60 -5.92 22.53
N THR A 512 -21.93 -5.43 21.48
CA THR A 512 -20.47 -5.40 21.37
C THR A 512 -19.98 -4.02 20.93
N VAL A 513 -18.81 -3.65 21.44
CA VAL A 513 -18.00 -2.49 21.04
C VAL A 513 -16.72 -3.01 20.42
N SER A 514 -16.21 -2.35 19.38
CA SER A 514 -14.83 -2.53 18.90
C SER A 514 -14.42 -1.32 18.05
N GLY A 515 -13.36 -0.62 18.46
CA GLY A 515 -12.80 0.49 17.68
C GLY A 515 -12.13 0.04 16.38
N ASN A 516 -11.74 -1.24 16.27
CA ASN A 516 -11.26 -1.82 15.03
C ASN A 516 -11.40 -3.36 15.04
N TRP A 517 -12.34 -3.90 14.26
CA TRP A 517 -12.64 -5.33 14.26
C TRP A 517 -11.44 -6.21 13.91
N LEU A 518 -10.49 -5.69 13.13
CA LEU A 518 -9.27 -6.44 12.80
C LEU A 518 -8.43 -6.77 14.02
N TYR A 519 -8.48 -5.92 15.05
CA TYR A 519 -7.70 -6.01 16.29
C TYR A 519 -8.45 -6.78 17.39
N CYS A 520 -9.68 -7.25 17.14
CA CYS A 520 -10.36 -8.17 18.05
C CYS A 520 -9.55 -9.47 18.23
N GLY A 521 -9.22 -9.78 19.47
CA GLY A 521 -8.32 -10.86 19.86
C GLY A 521 -6.90 -10.41 20.18
N SER A 522 -6.58 -9.12 20.04
CA SER A 522 -5.30 -8.54 20.46
C SER A 522 -5.21 -8.26 21.97
N TYR A 523 -6.36 -8.11 22.64
CA TYR A 523 -6.46 -7.92 24.09
C TYR A 523 -7.62 -8.76 24.63
N THR A 524 -7.34 -9.80 25.40
CA THR A 524 -8.40 -10.72 25.90
C THR A 524 -8.31 -10.93 27.40
N GLU A 525 -9.41 -11.34 28.04
CA GLU A 525 -9.43 -11.62 29.50
C GLU A 525 -8.35 -12.63 29.91
N GLU A 526 -8.21 -13.70 29.14
CA GLU A 526 -7.29 -14.81 29.43
C GLU A 526 -5.81 -14.41 29.36
N ASP A 527 -5.46 -13.51 28.44
CA ASP A 527 -4.08 -13.28 28.01
C ASP A 527 -3.60 -11.84 28.26
N GLY A 528 -4.51 -10.94 28.66
CA GLY A 528 -4.28 -9.51 28.67
C GLY A 528 -3.92 -8.95 27.29
N ASN A 529 -3.09 -7.92 27.28
CA ASN A 529 -2.60 -7.25 26.08
C ASN A 529 -1.57 -8.12 25.33
N LYS A 530 -1.99 -8.79 24.26
CA LYS A 530 -1.10 -9.68 23.47
C LYS A 530 -0.04 -8.91 22.68
N LEU A 531 -0.25 -7.62 22.44
CA LEU A 531 0.73 -6.75 21.76
C LEU A 531 2.03 -6.62 22.59
N LYS A 532 1.95 -6.86 23.90
CA LYS A 532 3.08 -6.86 24.85
C LYS A 532 3.87 -8.16 24.90
N ARG A 533 3.39 -9.26 24.28
CA ARG A 533 4.05 -10.56 24.37
C ARG A 533 5.45 -10.54 23.75
N ARG A 534 6.38 -11.29 24.35
CA ARG A 534 7.78 -11.40 23.93
C ARG A 534 8.28 -12.85 23.86
N GLY A 535 7.35 -13.81 23.76
CA GLY A 535 7.68 -15.23 23.61
C GLY A 535 8.40 -15.49 22.29
N GLN A 536 9.39 -16.37 22.31
CA GLN A 536 10.26 -16.68 21.15
C GLN A 536 10.11 -18.13 20.70
N GLU A 537 9.09 -18.82 21.17
CA GLU A 537 8.83 -20.19 20.79
C GLU A 537 8.45 -20.23 19.30
N ASP A 538 9.00 -21.19 18.57
CA ASP A 538 8.71 -21.40 17.15
C ASP A 538 8.40 -22.87 16.89
N PRO A 539 7.17 -23.32 17.21
CA PRO A 539 6.78 -24.71 17.02
C PRO A 539 6.76 -25.12 15.55
N THR A 540 6.77 -24.16 14.61
CA THR A 540 6.75 -24.42 13.16
C THR A 540 8.14 -24.63 12.56
N GLY A 541 9.20 -24.15 13.22
CA GLY A 541 10.54 -24.07 12.63
C GLY A 541 10.69 -23.05 11.49
N LEU A 542 9.67 -22.22 11.25
CA LEU A 542 9.63 -21.22 10.18
C LEU A 542 9.90 -19.79 10.68
N GLU A 543 10.33 -19.61 11.92
CA GLU A 543 10.54 -18.33 12.62
C GLU A 543 9.26 -17.46 12.63
N MET A 544 8.09 -18.08 12.83
CA MET A 544 6.79 -17.39 12.90
C MET A 544 6.56 -16.67 14.23
N TYR A 545 7.14 -17.18 15.32
CA TYR A 545 7.06 -16.65 16.68
C TYR A 545 5.63 -16.24 17.09
N PRO A 546 4.66 -17.18 17.17
CA PRO A 546 3.26 -16.87 17.44
C PRO A 546 3.03 -16.12 18.75
N ASN A 547 3.92 -16.23 19.73
CA ASN A 547 3.85 -15.50 21.00
C ASN A 547 4.77 -14.27 21.06
N TRP A 548 5.37 -13.85 19.94
CA TRP A 548 6.00 -12.54 19.84
C TRP A 548 4.96 -11.55 19.34
N SER A 549 4.59 -10.59 20.20
CA SER A 549 3.50 -9.64 19.96
C SER A 549 2.22 -10.35 19.50
N TRP A 550 1.45 -9.71 18.61
CA TRP A 550 0.29 -10.29 17.96
C TRP A 550 0.13 -9.68 16.57
N CYS A 551 -0.38 -10.44 15.60
CA CYS A 551 -0.67 -9.90 14.27
C CYS A 551 -2.13 -10.06 13.89
N TRP A 552 -2.72 -9.06 13.24
CA TRP A 552 -4.07 -9.21 12.70
C TRP A 552 -4.01 -9.91 11.33
N PRO A 553 -5.03 -10.70 10.95
CA PRO A 553 -6.18 -11.07 11.77
C PRO A 553 -5.88 -12.28 12.67
N VAL A 554 -6.30 -12.21 13.94
CA VAL A 554 -6.28 -13.32 14.92
C VAL A 554 -5.00 -14.17 14.93
N ASN A 555 -3.85 -13.50 14.87
CA ASN A 555 -2.50 -14.05 14.92
C ASN A 555 -2.06 -14.91 13.71
N ARG A 556 -2.75 -14.81 12.57
CA ARG A 556 -2.38 -15.48 11.31
C ARG A 556 -1.13 -14.84 10.68
N ARG A 557 0.01 -15.51 10.78
CA ARG A 557 1.31 -14.95 10.36
C ARG A 557 1.45 -14.94 8.84
N ILE A 558 0.97 -15.98 8.15
CA ILE A 558 0.88 -16.04 6.68
C ILE A 558 -0.59 -16.01 6.25
N LEU A 559 -0.98 -14.97 5.50
CA LEU A 559 -2.32 -14.88 4.91
C LEU A 559 -2.51 -15.94 3.84
N TYR A 560 -3.76 -16.39 3.66
CA TYR A 560 -4.14 -17.35 2.65
C TYR A 560 -3.42 -18.70 2.78
N ASN A 561 -2.95 -19.05 3.99
CA ASN A 561 -2.16 -20.26 4.23
C ASN A 561 -2.92 -21.57 3.91
N ARG A 562 -4.25 -21.54 3.77
CA ARG A 562 -5.04 -22.65 3.19
C ARG A 562 -4.71 -22.97 1.74
N ALA A 563 -4.08 -22.05 1.01
CA ALA A 563 -3.57 -22.30 -0.33
C ALA A 563 -2.17 -22.97 -0.33
N SER A 564 -1.56 -23.18 0.84
CA SER A 564 -0.28 -23.90 0.98
C SER A 564 -0.41 -25.43 0.97
N VAL A 565 -1.65 -25.92 0.95
CA VAL A 565 -2.01 -27.33 0.92
C VAL A 565 -2.85 -27.62 -0.32
N ASP A 566 -2.95 -28.89 -0.68
CA ASP A 566 -3.88 -29.41 -1.68
C ASP A 566 -5.35 -29.38 -1.20
N PRO A 567 -6.33 -29.66 -2.07
CA PRO A 567 -7.74 -29.68 -1.71
C PRO A 567 -8.12 -30.63 -0.56
N ASP A 568 -7.27 -31.62 -0.26
CA ASP A 568 -7.44 -32.59 0.83
C ASP A 568 -6.70 -32.18 2.11
N GLY A 569 -5.90 -31.11 2.08
CA GLY A 569 -5.19 -30.55 3.23
C GLY A 569 -3.74 -31.03 3.38
N ARG A 570 -3.14 -31.61 2.34
CA ARG A 570 -1.74 -32.06 2.33
C ARG A 570 -0.81 -30.94 1.84
N PRO A 571 0.30 -30.62 2.53
CA PRO A 571 1.20 -29.55 2.11
C PRO A 571 1.79 -29.76 0.72
N TRP A 572 1.80 -28.71 -0.13
CA TRP A 572 2.49 -28.73 -1.42
C TRP A 572 3.99 -29.01 -1.25
N ASN A 573 4.59 -28.39 -0.22
CA ASN A 573 5.99 -28.57 0.15
C ASN A 573 6.09 -29.15 1.56
N PRO A 574 6.31 -30.47 1.72
CA PRO A 574 6.41 -31.10 3.03
C PRO A 574 7.65 -30.68 3.83
N LYS A 575 8.61 -29.95 3.23
CA LYS A 575 9.77 -29.40 3.94
C LYS A 575 9.52 -28.03 4.56
N LYS A 576 8.44 -27.35 4.17
CA LYS A 576 8.10 -25.98 4.58
C LYS A 576 6.60 -25.90 4.89
N ILE A 577 6.16 -26.67 5.89
CA ILE A 577 4.74 -26.80 6.24
C ILE A 577 4.27 -25.54 6.95
N VAL A 578 3.39 -24.77 6.29
CA VAL A 578 2.71 -23.63 6.94
C VAL A 578 1.55 -24.14 7.79
N ILE A 579 0.65 -24.92 7.17
CA ILE A 579 -0.39 -25.68 7.85
C ILE A 579 -0.53 -27.07 7.22
N ALA A 580 -1.09 -28.03 7.96
CA ALA A 580 -1.46 -29.35 7.47
C ALA A 580 -2.77 -29.82 8.12
N TRP A 581 -3.61 -30.54 7.38
CA TRP A 581 -4.81 -31.14 7.94
C TRP A 581 -4.49 -32.46 8.64
N ASN A 582 -4.87 -32.56 9.92
CA ASN A 582 -4.72 -33.75 10.72
C ASN A 582 -6.01 -34.56 10.69
N GLU A 583 -6.02 -35.64 9.91
CA GLU A 583 -7.19 -36.51 9.75
C GLU A 583 -7.61 -37.19 11.06
N THR A 584 -6.68 -37.41 11.99
CA THR A 584 -6.96 -38.04 13.28
C THR A 584 -7.67 -37.11 14.24
N THR A 585 -7.28 -35.83 14.28
CA THR A 585 -7.86 -34.84 15.20
C THR A 585 -8.97 -34.01 14.57
N GLY A 586 -9.08 -34.00 13.24
CA GLY A 586 -9.99 -33.14 12.49
C GLY A 586 -9.65 -31.66 12.63
N ARG A 587 -8.36 -31.32 12.73
CA ARG A 587 -7.86 -29.94 12.95
C ARG A 587 -6.68 -29.61 12.04
N TRP A 588 -6.38 -28.32 11.94
CA TRP A 588 -5.18 -27.81 11.28
C TRP A 588 -4.01 -27.75 12.27
N ASP A 589 -2.88 -28.33 11.91
CA ASP A 589 -1.60 -28.20 12.60
C ASP A 589 -0.75 -27.12 11.90
N GLY A 590 0.03 -26.31 12.62
CA GLY A 590 0.91 -25.27 12.06
C GLY A 590 0.55 -23.84 12.49
N ASP A 591 0.63 -22.87 11.56
CA ASP A 591 0.12 -21.50 11.74
C ASP A 591 -1.39 -21.50 12.02
N VAL A 592 -1.93 -20.38 12.52
CA VAL A 592 -3.38 -20.21 12.65
C VAL A 592 -4.00 -20.28 11.24
N PRO A 593 -4.94 -21.21 10.97
CA PRO A 593 -5.51 -21.33 9.63
C PRO A 593 -6.30 -20.06 9.26
N ASP A 594 -6.10 -19.57 8.04
CA ASP A 594 -6.86 -18.45 7.47
C ASP A 594 -8.27 -18.92 7.07
N GLY A 595 -9.09 -19.17 8.10
CA GLY A 595 -10.37 -19.86 8.01
C GLY A 595 -10.29 -21.27 8.59
N GLY A 596 -10.89 -21.48 9.76
CA GLY A 596 -10.77 -22.72 10.54
C GLY A 596 -11.58 -23.92 10.05
N TRP A 597 -12.29 -23.82 8.92
CA TRP A 597 -13.10 -24.91 8.37
C TRP A 597 -12.24 -26.08 7.87
N PRO A 598 -12.79 -27.28 7.62
CA PRO A 598 -12.07 -28.38 6.98
C PRO A 598 -11.54 -28.04 5.56
N PRO A 599 -10.59 -28.82 5.00
CA PRO A 599 -10.12 -28.70 3.61
C PRO A 599 -11.26 -28.78 2.59
N MET A 600 -11.03 -28.26 1.38
CA MET A 600 -12.07 -28.04 0.36
C MET A 600 -12.85 -29.30 -0.04
N ASN A 601 -12.19 -30.46 -0.06
CA ASN A 601 -12.78 -31.74 -0.40
C ASN A 601 -13.41 -32.49 0.78
N LYS A 602 -13.27 -31.96 2.01
CA LYS A 602 -13.87 -32.55 3.20
C LYS A 602 -15.28 -32.02 3.45
N PRO A 603 -16.14 -32.75 4.20
CA PRO A 603 -17.45 -32.26 4.60
C PRO A 603 -17.36 -30.90 5.31
N GLY A 604 -18.16 -29.93 4.89
CA GLY A 604 -18.12 -28.56 5.43
C GLY A 604 -16.90 -27.73 4.97
N GLY A 605 -16.12 -28.23 4.01
CA GLY A 605 -14.95 -27.55 3.46
C GLY A 605 -15.25 -26.19 2.83
N ARG A 606 -14.24 -25.30 2.86
CA ARG A 606 -14.32 -23.92 2.31
C ARG A 606 -13.15 -23.61 1.40
N TYR A 607 -13.37 -22.68 0.47
CA TYR A 607 -12.32 -22.11 -0.40
C TYR A 607 -11.29 -21.29 0.40
N PRO A 608 -10.03 -21.20 -0.06
CA PRO A 608 -8.94 -20.63 0.72
C PRO A 608 -8.93 -19.09 0.80
N PHE A 609 -9.53 -18.36 -0.15
CA PHE A 609 -9.53 -16.89 -0.13
C PHE A 609 -10.80 -16.34 0.52
N ILE A 610 -10.85 -16.39 1.86
CA ILE A 610 -12.08 -16.18 2.63
C ILE A 610 -12.68 -14.76 2.54
N MET A 611 -11.88 -13.76 2.18
CA MET A 611 -12.32 -12.37 2.07
C MET A 611 -12.91 -12.04 0.68
N VAL A 612 -12.86 -12.98 -0.27
CA VAL A 612 -13.34 -12.80 -1.64
C VAL A 612 -14.68 -13.52 -1.78
N ALA A 613 -15.69 -12.86 -2.35
CA ALA A 613 -17.05 -13.39 -2.44
C ALA A 613 -17.14 -14.72 -3.19
N GLU A 614 -16.29 -14.92 -4.20
CA GLU A 614 -16.18 -16.16 -4.96
C GLU A 614 -15.29 -17.20 -4.25
N GLY A 615 -14.37 -16.78 -3.37
CA GLY A 615 -13.44 -17.65 -2.65
C GLY A 615 -12.11 -17.96 -3.37
N PHE A 616 -11.85 -17.33 -4.53
CA PHE A 616 -10.68 -17.61 -5.39
C PHE A 616 -9.75 -16.40 -5.54
N GLY A 617 -8.47 -16.65 -5.77
CA GLY A 617 -7.51 -15.66 -6.26
C GLY A 617 -7.90 -15.18 -7.66
N ARG A 618 -7.92 -13.85 -7.86
CA ARG A 618 -8.40 -13.25 -9.11
C ARG A 618 -7.26 -13.00 -10.09
N LEU A 619 -7.18 -13.80 -11.16
CA LEU A 619 -6.38 -13.50 -12.36
C LEU A 619 -7.07 -12.43 -13.22
N PHE A 620 -8.39 -12.54 -13.39
CA PHE A 620 -9.27 -11.51 -13.97
C PHE A 620 -10.02 -10.76 -12.85
N SER A 621 -10.05 -9.41 -12.86
CA SER A 621 -10.70 -8.64 -11.79
C SER A 621 -11.56 -7.47 -12.28
N ALA A 622 -12.88 -7.59 -12.15
CA ALA A 622 -13.85 -6.55 -12.52
C ALA A 622 -13.75 -5.24 -11.72
N GLY A 623 -13.03 -5.23 -10.59
CA GLY A 623 -13.11 -4.14 -9.60
C GLY A 623 -12.31 -2.89 -9.95
N LEU A 624 -11.32 -2.98 -10.85
CA LEU A 624 -10.36 -1.92 -11.09
C LEU A 624 -10.88 -0.87 -12.08
N ALA A 625 -10.39 0.36 -11.99
CA ALA A 625 -10.82 1.47 -12.83
C ALA A 625 -10.32 1.36 -14.28
N ASP A 626 -9.18 0.72 -14.48
CA ASP A 626 -8.36 0.73 -15.70
C ASP A 626 -8.20 -0.66 -16.34
N GLY A 627 -9.10 -1.60 -16.02
CA GLY A 627 -9.22 -2.87 -16.72
C GLY A 627 -9.08 -4.13 -15.85
N PRO A 628 -9.63 -5.28 -16.30
CA PRO A 628 -9.59 -6.52 -15.54
C PRO A 628 -8.26 -7.28 -15.61
N PHE A 629 -7.45 -6.99 -16.64
CA PHE A 629 -6.06 -7.40 -16.76
C PHE A 629 -5.14 -6.17 -16.81
N PRO A 630 -3.90 -6.24 -16.30
CA PRO A 630 -2.88 -5.22 -16.51
C PRO A 630 -2.56 -5.07 -18.00
N ALA A 631 -2.52 -3.84 -18.51
CA ALA A 631 -2.04 -3.50 -19.85
C ALA A 631 -0.95 -2.43 -19.73
N HIS A 632 0.08 -2.52 -20.58
CA HIS A 632 1.15 -1.52 -20.60
C HIS A 632 0.62 -0.20 -21.18
N TYR A 633 0.74 0.84 -20.38
CA TYR A 633 0.63 2.23 -20.83
C TYR A 633 1.91 2.96 -20.42
N GLU A 634 2.30 3.95 -21.22
CA GLU A 634 3.40 4.83 -20.87
C GLU A 634 3.04 5.73 -19.67
N PRO A 635 4.05 6.19 -18.90
CA PRO A 635 3.86 7.27 -17.93
C PRO A 635 3.21 8.49 -18.60
N MET A 636 2.54 9.32 -17.80
CA MET A 636 1.85 10.52 -18.30
C MET A 636 2.82 11.46 -19.04
N GLU A 637 4.08 11.48 -18.60
CA GLU A 637 5.19 12.09 -19.31
C GLU A 637 6.18 11.00 -19.73
N SER A 638 6.22 10.69 -21.03
CA SER A 638 7.13 9.65 -21.58
C SER A 638 8.00 10.19 -22.71
N PRO A 639 9.29 9.79 -22.77
CA PRO A 639 10.18 10.15 -23.87
C PRO A 639 9.92 9.34 -25.15
N THR A 640 9.01 8.36 -25.11
CA THR A 640 8.71 7.44 -26.23
C THR A 640 7.21 7.25 -26.42
N GLU A 641 6.82 6.80 -27.60
CA GLU A 641 5.48 6.25 -27.86
C GLU A 641 5.36 4.82 -27.28
N ASN A 642 4.12 4.42 -26.99
CA ASN A 642 3.76 3.06 -26.59
C ASN A 642 3.98 2.11 -27.77
N LEU A 643 4.78 1.06 -27.56
CA LEU A 643 5.12 0.10 -28.61
C LEU A 643 4.19 -1.12 -28.64
N PHE A 644 3.32 -1.32 -27.64
CA PHE A 644 2.36 -2.44 -27.61
C PHE A 644 1.05 -2.11 -28.31
N CYS A 645 0.56 -0.87 -28.16
CA CYS A 645 -0.74 -0.48 -28.69
C CYS A 645 -0.82 1.02 -28.97
N LYS A 646 -1.90 1.45 -29.63
CA LYS A 646 -2.14 2.87 -29.93
C LYS A 646 -2.42 3.73 -28.70
N GLN A 647 -2.98 3.16 -27.63
CA GLN A 647 -3.29 3.92 -26.41
C GLN A 647 -2.00 4.26 -25.65
N GLN A 648 -1.62 5.55 -25.66
CA GLN A 648 -0.34 6.01 -25.11
C GLN A 648 -0.28 5.91 -23.57
N THR A 649 -1.14 6.63 -22.86
CA THR A 649 -1.20 6.70 -21.40
C THR A 649 -2.43 5.97 -20.88
N ASN A 650 -2.50 5.71 -19.56
CA ASN A 650 -3.67 5.06 -18.96
C ASN A 650 -4.97 5.82 -19.31
N PRO A 651 -5.92 5.22 -20.04
CA PRO A 651 -7.14 5.90 -20.52
C PRO A 651 -8.10 6.26 -19.39
N ALA A 652 -7.98 5.63 -18.21
CA ALA A 652 -8.77 5.94 -17.03
C ALA A 652 -8.15 7.04 -16.14
N VAL A 653 -7.12 7.74 -16.62
CA VAL A 653 -6.51 8.87 -15.94
C VAL A 653 -6.67 10.11 -16.79
N ARG A 654 -7.27 11.16 -16.21
CA ARG A 654 -7.35 12.47 -16.85
C ARG A 654 -5.96 13.13 -16.85
N PRO A 655 -5.44 13.58 -18.00
CA PRO A 655 -4.19 14.34 -18.06
C PRO A 655 -4.28 15.66 -17.26
N PRO A 656 -3.23 16.04 -16.51
CA PRO A 656 -3.19 17.33 -15.82
C PRO A 656 -2.93 18.48 -16.81
N ALA A 657 -3.17 19.72 -16.39
CA ALA A 657 -3.00 20.90 -17.24
C ALA A 657 -1.54 21.23 -17.60
N ARG A 658 -0.56 20.81 -16.77
CA ARG A 658 0.88 21.14 -16.92
C ARG A 658 1.71 19.87 -17.03
N LEU A 659 1.94 19.42 -18.27
CA LEU A 659 2.84 18.32 -18.61
C LEU A 659 4.11 18.85 -19.27
N SER A 660 5.23 18.18 -19.01
CA SER A 660 6.51 18.44 -19.65
C SER A 660 6.47 18.03 -21.11
N ASP A 661 6.84 18.98 -21.97
CA ASP A 661 7.10 18.73 -23.38
C ASP A 661 8.40 17.92 -23.55
N ARG A 662 8.33 16.80 -24.28
CA ARG A 662 9.47 15.88 -24.42
C ARG A 662 10.62 16.42 -25.28
N GLU A 663 10.39 17.43 -26.11
CA GLU A 663 11.47 18.08 -26.87
C GLU A 663 12.26 19.02 -25.96
N LYS A 664 11.58 19.72 -25.05
CA LYS A 664 12.21 20.60 -24.05
C LYS A 664 12.83 19.84 -22.87
N PHE A 665 12.21 18.73 -22.46
CA PHE A 665 12.58 17.94 -21.29
C PHE A 665 12.83 16.47 -21.70
N PRO A 666 13.98 16.18 -22.34
CA PRO A 666 14.20 14.88 -23.00
C PRO A 666 14.61 13.75 -22.06
N TYR A 667 14.88 14.01 -20.77
CA TYR A 667 15.42 13.02 -19.84
C TYR A 667 14.36 12.50 -18.88
N ILE A 668 14.44 11.21 -18.56
CA ILE A 668 13.58 10.61 -17.54
C ILE A 668 14.08 11.04 -16.15
N GLY A 669 13.24 11.74 -15.41
CA GLY A 669 13.41 11.98 -13.99
C GLY A 669 12.76 10.87 -13.15
N THR A 670 13.42 10.46 -12.09
CA THR A 670 12.85 9.55 -11.09
C THR A 670 13.28 9.95 -9.68
N SER A 671 12.35 9.93 -8.72
CA SER A 671 12.66 10.22 -7.32
C SER A 671 12.78 8.94 -6.47
N TYR A 672 13.73 8.89 -5.53
CA TYR A 672 13.96 7.73 -4.67
C TYR A 672 14.50 8.11 -3.28
N ARG A 673 14.91 7.11 -2.50
CA ARG A 673 15.45 7.27 -1.15
C ARG A 673 16.89 6.76 -1.05
N VAL A 674 17.62 7.25 -0.05
CA VAL A 674 18.90 6.71 0.42
C VAL A 674 18.77 6.25 1.87
N SER A 675 19.61 5.32 2.33
CA SER A 675 19.54 4.77 3.69
C SER A 675 19.64 5.80 4.80
N GLU A 676 20.37 6.89 4.57
CA GLU A 676 20.75 7.86 5.57
C GLU A 676 19.64 8.86 5.89
N HIS A 677 18.61 8.99 5.03
CA HIS A 677 17.53 9.95 5.21
C HIS A 677 16.14 9.32 5.19
N TRP A 678 15.23 9.93 5.95
CA TRP A 678 13.85 9.47 6.11
C TRP A 678 12.86 10.46 5.49
N GLN A 679 12.11 9.98 4.50
CA GLN A 679 10.99 10.70 3.86
C GLN A 679 11.38 12.10 3.37
N ALA A 680 10.60 13.15 3.66
CA ALA A 680 10.88 14.56 3.39
C ALA A 680 12.11 15.13 4.15
N GLY A 681 12.81 14.27 4.90
CA GLY A 681 13.99 14.60 5.68
C GLY A 681 13.72 15.39 6.94
N SER A 682 12.47 15.76 7.25
CA SER A 682 12.11 16.56 8.44
C SER A 682 12.74 16.04 9.73
N MET A 683 12.87 14.71 9.86
CA MET A 683 13.57 14.10 10.98
C MET A 683 15.09 14.09 10.77
N THR A 684 15.53 13.40 9.72
CA THR A 684 16.93 13.04 9.54
C THR A 684 17.86 14.18 9.10
N ARG A 685 17.32 15.25 8.50
CA ARG A 685 18.09 16.47 8.17
C ARG A 685 18.34 17.34 9.40
N ASN A 686 17.81 16.95 10.56
CA ASN A 686 18.08 17.56 11.85
C ASN A 686 18.96 16.68 12.76
N LEU A 687 19.44 15.54 12.26
CA LEU A 687 20.34 14.64 13.00
C LEU A 687 21.78 14.81 12.48
N PRO A 688 22.71 15.40 13.26
CA PRO A 688 24.05 15.76 12.78
C PRO A 688 24.82 14.63 12.11
N TRP A 689 24.75 13.40 12.63
CA TRP A 689 25.46 12.25 12.05
C TRP A 689 24.93 11.85 10.67
N LEU A 690 23.62 12.00 10.42
CA LEU A 690 23.05 11.67 9.12
C LEU A 690 23.31 12.79 8.11
N VAL A 691 23.27 14.04 8.58
CA VAL A 691 23.68 15.22 7.82
C VAL A 691 25.15 15.13 7.40
N GLU A 692 26.03 14.64 8.27
CA GLU A 692 27.44 14.43 7.92
C GLU A 692 27.61 13.43 6.76
N LEU A 693 26.78 12.38 6.71
CA LEU A 693 26.86 11.35 5.67
C LEU A 693 26.30 11.82 4.32
N VAL A 694 25.18 12.55 4.33
CA VAL A 694 24.52 13.07 3.12
C VAL A 694 24.10 14.52 3.33
N PRO A 695 25.04 15.50 3.23
CA PRO A 695 24.77 16.88 3.61
C PRO A 695 24.00 17.68 2.56
N ASP A 696 24.10 17.29 1.28
CA ASP A 696 23.61 18.07 0.15
C ASP A 696 22.59 17.26 -0.67
N MET A 697 21.59 17.98 -1.22
CA MET A 697 20.77 17.47 -2.32
C MET A 697 21.66 17.17 -3.53
N PHE A 698 21.48 16.00 -4.14
CA PHE A 698 22.26 15.56 -5.30
C PHE A 698 21.39 14.96 -6.40
N VAL A 699 21.93 14.87 -7.61
CA VAL A 699 21.33 14.16 -8.74
C VAL A 699 22.29 13.11 -9.26
N GLU A 700 21.84 11.86 -9.34
CA GLU A 700 22.57 10.79 -10.01
C GLU A 700 22.42 10.92 -11.52
N MET A 701 23.54 10.89 -12.25
CA MET A 701 23.52 10.93 -13.72
C MET A 701 24.61 10.06 -14.34
N SER A 702 24.40 9.66 -15.59
CA SER A 702 25.32 8.81 -16.32
C SER A 702 26.58 9.58 -16.73
N GLU A 703 27.69 8.86 -16.90
CA GLU A 703 28.93 9.45 -17.42
C GLU A 703 28.78 10.01 -18.85
N GLY A 704 27.89 9.42 -19.64
CA GLY A 704 27.60 9.84 -21.02
C GLY A 704 26.93 11.21 -21.05
N LEU A 705 25.83 11.36 -20.29
CA LEU A 705 25.12 12.62 -20.16
C LEU A 705 26.02 13.72 -19.60
N ALA A 706 26.82 13.41 -18.58
CA ALA A 706 27.72 14.38 -17.97
C ALA A 706 28.77 14.90 -18.96
N ARG A 707 29.38 14.02 -19.77
CA ARG A 707 30.31 14.43 -20.83
C ARG A 707 29.63 15.31 -21.88
N TRP A 708 28.41 14.96 -22.29
CA TRP A 708 27.67 15.74 -23.29
C TRP A 708 27.33 17.16 -22.78
N LYS A 709 26.96 17.28 -21.50
CA LYS A 709 26.61 18.55 -20.85
C LYS A 709 27.81 19.31 -20.25
N GLY A 710 29.03 18.77 -20.31
CA GLY A 710 30.22 19.39 -19.73
C GLY A 710 30.18 19.51 -18.19
N ILE A 711 29.51 18.57 -17.52
CA ILE A 711 29.33 18.54 -16.06
C ILE A 711 30.40 17.64 -15.43
N ASN A 712 31.08 18.14 -14.40
CA ASN A 712 32.01 17.36 -13.58
C ASN A 712 31.33 16.87 -12.30
N ASN A 713 31.89 15.82 -11.69
CA ASN A 713 31.35 15.28 -10.45
C ASN A 713 31.46 16.33 -9.33
N GLY A 714 30.37 16.57 -8.61
CA GLY A 714 30.27 17.60 -7.57
C GLY A 714 29.92 19.00 -8.06
N ASP A 715 29.89 19.24 -9.39
CA ASP A 715 29.39 20.51 -9.95
C ASP A 715 27.94 20.75 -9.51
N MET A 716 27.57 22.02 -9.31
CA MET A 716 26.16 22.40 -9.20
C MET A 716 25.48 22.31 -10.57
N VAL A 717 24.27 21.77 -10.56
CA VAL A 717 23.41 21.63 -11.74
C VAL A 717 22.01 22.12 -11.42
N THR A 718 21.34 22.62 -12.45
CA THR A 718 19.91 22.95 -12.41
C THR A 718 19.14 21.86 -13.13
N ILE A 719 18.16 21.27 -12.44
CA ILE A 719 17.22 20.32 -13.03
C ILE A 719 15.87 21.02 -13.15
N SER A 720 15.23 20.94 -14.31
CA SER A 720 13.98 21.64 -14.59
C SER A 720 12.95 20.75 -15.26
N SER A 721 11.68 21.05 -15.02
CA SER A 721 10.53 20.53 -15.75
C SER A 721 9.52 21.66 -16.01
N GLU A 722 8.38 21.37 -16.63
CA GLU A 722 7.34 22.40 -16.86
C GLU A 722 6.83 23.05 -15.56
N ARG A 723 7.05 22.39 -14.41
CA ARG A 723 6.56 22.85 -13.11
C ARG A 723 7.48 23.82 -12.40
N GLY A 724 8.79 23.68 -12.57
CA GLY A 724 9.79 24.50 -11.91
C GLY A 724 11.21 23.95 -12.09
N ALA A 725 12.14 24.51 -11.33
CA ALA A 725 13.53 24.11 -11.33
C ALA A 725 14.04 23.93 -9.91
N ILE A 726 15.04 23.05 -9.76
CA ILE A 726 15.75 22.77 -8.51
C ILE A 726 17.25 22.80 -8.75
N GLU A 727 18.01 23.02 -7.68
CA GLU A 727 19.47 22.92 -7.68
C GLU A 727 19.95 21.71 -6.88
N ALA A 728 20.97 21.02 -7.40
CA ALA A 728 21.56 19.85 -6.76
C ALA A 728 23.04 19.69 -7.14
N ARG A 729 23.80 18.94 -6.35
CA ARG A 729 25.15 18.49 -6.74
C ARG A 729 25.08 17.32 -7.72
N ALA A 730 25.87 17.35 -8.78
CA ALA A 730 25.99 16.24 -9.71
C ALA A 730 26.76 15.06 -9.08
N LEU A 731 26.14 13.88 -9.05
CA LEU A 731 26.78 12.61 -8.73
C LEU A 731 26.88 11.77 -10.01
N ILE A 732 28.05 11.85 -10.65
CA ILE A 732 28.31 11.11 -11.89
C ILE A 732 28.69 9.68 -11.52
N THR A 733 28.00 8.70 -12.10
CA THR A 733 28.18 7.29 -11.73
C THR A 733 27.84 6.33 -12.86
N SER A 734 28.52 5.19 -12.89
CA SER A 734 28.21 4.06 -13.78
C SER A 734 26.98 3.25 -13.32
N ARG A 735 26.44 3.55 -12.14
CA ARG A 735 25.25 2.88 -11.56
C ARG A 735 23.96 3.28 -12.25
N ILE A 736 23.91 4.42 -12.93
CA ILE A 736 22.79 4.83 -13.75
C ILE A 736 23.28 4.92 -15.20
N LYS A 737 22.57 4.22 -16.10
CA LYS A 737 22.95 4.10 -17.50
C LYS A 737 21.78 4.49 -18.40
N PRO A 738 22.05 5.02 -19.61
CA PRO A 738 21.03 5.21 -20.62
C PRO A 738 20.46 3.87 -21.07
N LEU A 739 19.20 3.87 -21.48
CA LEU A 739 18.45 2.70 -21.90
C LEU A 739 18.23 2.73 -23.41
N ARG A 740 18.32 1.58 -24.09
CA ARG A 740 18.01 1.48 -25.52
C ARG A 740 16.54 1.12 -25.71
N VAL A 741 15.72 2.07 -26.15
CA VAL A 741 14.27 1.93 -26.27
C VAL A 741 13.82 2.37 -27.66
N GLY A 742 13.06 1.52 -28.36
CA GLY A 742 12.60 1.83 -29.73
C GLY A 742 13.72 2.26 -30.69
N GLY A 743 14.92 1.68 -30.54
CA GLY A 743 16.11 2.02 -31.32
C GLY A 743 16.86 3.28 -30.91
N ARG A 744 16.41 4.02 -29.88
CA ARG A 744 17.04 5.26 -29.38
C ARG A 744 17.68 5.03 -28.01
N MET A 745 18.73 5.81 -27.71
CA MET A 745 19.28 5.87 -26.35
C MET A 745 18.55 6.96 -25.57
N ILE A 746 17.99 6.59 -24.42
CA ILE A 746 17.25 7.49 -23.54
C ILE A 746 18.02 7.62 -22.23
N GLU A 747 18.38 8.85 -21.88
CA GLU A 747 19.04 9.16 -20.61
C GLU A 747 18.04 9.31 -19.47
N GLN A 748 18.52 9.05 -18.26
CA GLN A 748 17.75 9.19 -17.03
C GLN A 748 18.59 9.82 -15.94
N VAL A 749 17.92 10.53 -15.03
CA VAL A 749 18.51 11.15 -13.85
C VAL A 749 17.74 10.76 -12.59
N GLY A 750 18.48 10.62 -11.50
CA GLY A 750 17.99 10.09 -10.25
C GLY A 750 18.05 11.11 -9.11
N LEU A 751 16.95 11.30 -8.37
CA LEU A 751 16.83 12.36 -7.36
C LEU A 751 16.39 11.80 -6.00
N PRO A 752 17.15 12.00 -4.91
CA PRO A 752 16.62 11.79 -3.57
C PRO A 752 15.58 12.87 -3.24
N TRP A 753 14.41 12.53 -2.73
CA TRP A 753 13.38 13.54 -2.37
C TRP A 753 13.45 13.95 -0.89
N HIS A 754 14.62 13.82 -0.28
CA HIS A 754 14.83 14.02 1.15
C HIS A 754 14.98 15.48 1.58
N PHE A 755 15.10 16.41 0.64
CA PHE A 755 15.58 17.77 0.90
C PHE A 755 14.48 18.82 0.82
N GLY A 756 14.69 19.88 1.58
CA GLY A 756 13.85 21.07 1.70
C GLY A 756 14.67 22.22 2.29
N PHE A 757 14.08 23.40 2.42
CA PHE A 757 14.76 24.62 2.86
C PHE A 757 14.88 24.75 4.40
N ALA A 758 14.12 23.98 5.19
CA ALA A 758 14.20 23.97 6.65
C ALA A 758 15.22 22.93 7.17
N GLY A 759 15.67 23.02 8.43
CA GLY A 759 16.59 22.03 9.04
C GLY A 759 18.09 22.29 8.82
N LEU A 760 18.95 21.38 9.30
CA LEU A 760 20.42 21.52 9.24
C LEU A 760 20.97 21.26 7.84
N ALA A 761 20.56 20.16 7.20
CA ALA A 761 20.81 19.91 5.78
C ALA A 761 19.68 20.54 4.94
N LYS A 762 20.06 21.42 4.01
CA LYS A 762 19.12 22.17 3.16
C LYS A 762 19.31 21.84 1.69
N GLY A 763 18.25 21.99 0.91
CA GLY A 763 18.24 21.84 -0.53
C GLY A 763 16.83 22.00 -1.08
N ASP A 764 16.67 21.82 -2.38
CA ASP A 764 15.35 21.88 -3.00
C ASP A 764 14.63 20.53 -2.95
N SER A 765 13.30 20.57 -2.88
CA SER A 765 12.47 19.36 -2.97
C SER A 765 12.44 18.85 -4.41
N ALA A 766 12.78 17.58 -4.62
CA ALA A 766 12.63 16.92 -5.92
C ALA A 766 11.19 16.97 -6.47
N ASN A 767 10.18 17.10 -5.59
CA ASN A 767 8.78 17.15 -5.99
C ASN A 767 8.33 18.52 -6.54
N VAL A 768 9.25 19.49 -6.61
CA VAL A 768 9.07 20.67 -7.51
C VAL A 768 8.92 20.19 -8.96
N LEU A 769 9.59 19.10 -9.33
CA LEU A 769 9.66 18.63 -10.71
C LEU A 769 8.51 17.70 -11.11
N THR A 770 7.77 17.14 -10.15
CA THR A 770 6.80 16.06 -10.37
C THR A 770 5.38 16.58 -10.61
N ALA A 771 4.64 15.98 -11.55
CA ALA A 771 3.29 16.38 -11.87
C ALA A 771 2.25 15.89 -10.84
N ALA A 772 1.22 16.71 -10.61
CA ALA A 772 0.07 16.36 -9.80
C ALA A 772 -0.91 15.46 -10.60
N VAL A 773 -0.45 14.24 -10.93
CA VAL A 773 -1.23 13.20 -11.62
C VAL A 773 -1.01 11.88 -10.91
N GLY A 774 -2.05 11.04 -10.81
CA GLY A 774 -1.96 9.82 -10.02
C GLY A 774 -2.70 8.62 -10.59
N CYS A 775 -2.53 7.48 -9.90
CA CYS A 775 -3.14 6.20 -10.26
C CYS A 775 -4.66 6.29 -10.46
N ALA A 776 -5.19 5.69 -11.52
CA ALA A 776 -6.63 5.65 -11.82
C ALA A 776 -7.50 5.12 -10.66
N ASN A 777 -6.92 4.27 -9.80
CA ASN A 777 -7.64 3.59 -8.72
C ASN A 777 -7.47 4.28 -7.36
N THR A 778 -6.29 4.85 -7.09
CA THR A 778 -5.92 5.31 -5.74
C THR A 778 -5.50 6.76 -5.70
N THR A 779 -5.33 7.41 -6.85
CA THR A 779 -4.80 8.78 -7.02
C THR A 779 -3.42 9.01 -6.37
N ILE A 780 -2.66 7.94 -6.10
CA ILE A 780 -1.27 8.05 -5.66
C ILE A 780 -0.45 8.70 -6.79
N PRO A 781 0.32 9.76 -6.53
CA PRO A 781 0.99 10.50 -7.61
C PRO A 781 2.10 9.74 -8.33
N GLU A 782 2.33 10.13 -9.58
CA GLU A 782 3.38 9.63 -10.44
C GLU A 782 4.71 10.35 -10.18
N TYR A 783 5.46 9.86 -9.21
CA TYR A 783 6.78 10.42 -8.84
C TYR A 783 7.97 9.65 -9.44
N LYS A 784 7.71 8.45 -9.99
CA LYS A 784 8.78 7.51 -10.38
C LYS A 784 9.17 7.60 -11.85
N ALA A 785 8.35 8.21 -12.69
CA ALA A 785 8.64 8.47 -14.08
C ALA A 785 8.02 9.81 -14.49
N PHE A 786 8.86 10.78 -14.79
CA PHE A 786 8.45 12.09 -15.31
C PHE A 786 9.55 12.62 -16.24
N LEU A 787 9.29 13.72 -16.95
CA LEU A 787 10.28 14.31 -17.85
C LEU A 787 10.94 15.56 -17.26
N CYS A 788 12.25 15.68 -17.48
CA CYS A 788 13.07 16.80 -17.04
C CYS A 788 14.20 17.12 -18.03
N ASN A 789 14.86 18.25 -17.80
CA ASN A 789 16.12 18.63 -18.42
C ASN A 789 17.15 18.93 -17.31
N ILE A 790 18.43 18.86 -17.64
CA ILE A 790 19.55 19.17 -16.74
C ILE A 790 20.56 20.05 -17.46
N GLU A 791 20.99 21.12 -16.79
CA GLU A 791 22.02 22.04 -17.28
C GLU A 791 23.06 22.31 -16.20
N LYS A 792 24.29 22.61 -16.64
CA LYS A 792 25.35 23.06 -15.74
C LYS A 792 25.03 24.45 -15.20
N GLY A 793 25.10 24.64 -13.88
CA GLY A 793 24.81 25.92 -13.24
C GLY A 793 24.07 25.78 -11.91
N GLY A 794 23.89 26.90 -11.23
CA GLY A 794 23.21 26.99 -9.93
C GLY A 794 23.84 28.06 -9.04
N LYS A 795 23.11 28.57 -8.05
CA LYS A 795 23.65 29.49 -7.05
C LYS A 795 24.13 28.68 -5.85
N LYS A 796 25.31 28.97 -5.32
CA LYS A 796 25.75 28.33 -4.07
C LYS A 796 24.78 28.79 -2.97
N ALA A 797 24.06 27.84 -2.37
CA ALA A 797 23.12 28.09 -1.27
C ALA A 797 23.81 28.66 -0.02
#